data_AF-A0A9P6P0A3-F1
#
_entry.id   AF-A0A9P6P0A3-F1
#
_cell.length_a   1.000
_cell.length_b   1.000
_cell.length_c   1.000
_cell.angle_alpha   90.00
_cell.angle_beta   90.00
_cell.angle_gamma   90.00
#
_symmetry.space_group_name_H-M   'P 1'
#
loop_
_entity.id
_entity.type
_entity.pdbx_description
1 polymer ?
#
loop_
_entity_poly.entity_id
_entity_poly.type
_entity_poly.pdbx_seq_one_letter_code
_entity_poly.pdbx_strand_id
1 'polypeptide(L)'
;MFGERFGERQRSTTLVLGLGESGLSMARWCARHGCRLRAADTRDAPPSLPQLAALGIDAEFVGGPFSPALLDDGIERVAISPGLSPRSAELAPLISVARERGIPVWGELEFFSQALRALAVNGYQPKVLAITGTNGKTTTTSLTGLLCERAGSRVAVAGNISPAVLDKLADAIDAATLPDVWVLELSSFQLETSHTFGPDAAAILNITQDHLDWHGGLDAYAAAKGRIFGPRTLRVLNRDDARVMAFALTGQSSDAAAPYLTFGLNVPQSDGDYGIQRDGGIAWLVQAQARNDTSEQRATNRRRKGGEAASDIAVKRLMPVDALRIRGLHNAANAMAALALAQSIGLPLAALLHGLREYRGEPHRVEWIGSIDGVDYVDDSKGTNVGATVAALDGLAQRLVLIVGGDGKGQDFAPLAAPLARWCRAVMLIGRDAPAMRAALADTGVELTEHPTLQAATRAAAAVARPGDAVLLSPACASWDMFSGYAHRAQVFRSEVEDIAADKGRFASRLAGCGYAVPSDEVGSVGGMRGIGSGPATRGAGLASAVSGMRPLRSRMRDYDHSLLWATIALLSLGLVMVYSASIALPDSPKYSAYAPYHFLMRHVASLAIGALGALVAFRIPVKTWDKYAPRLFLVALVLLVAVLIPHIGKGVNGARRWISLGITNMQPSEIMKLAVTIYAANYTVRKQEYMHQFAKGFLPMALAVGVVGALLLLEPDMGAFMVIAAIAMGVLFLGGVSTRLFGGLTLTAIGTFGMLVWASPWRRERIFAYLNPWDERYAQGKAYQLTHSLIAFGRGEWLGVGLGGSVEKLNYLPEAHTDFILAVIGEELGFIGVVVVILLFYWIMRRAFEIGRQALALDRTFAGLVAKGVGLWIGAQTFINMGVNLGLLPTKGLTLPLVSYGGSGILLNCVALALLMRVDYENRVLMRGGKV
;
A
#
# COMPACT_ATOMS: atom_id res chain seq x y z
N MET A 1 20.92 34.74 20.73
CA MET A 1 21.43 35.98 21.36
C MET A 1 20.78 36.17 22.73
N PHE A 2 20.88 35.18 23.64
CA PHE A 2 20.34 35.31 25.02
C PHE A 2 21.20 34.53 26.03
N GLY A 3 22.51 34.59 25.84
CA GLY A 3 23.49 34.09 26.80
C GLY A 3 24.69 35.02 26.70
N GLU A 4 25.11 35.56 27.84
CA GLU A 4 26.26 36.45 28.03
C GLU A 4 26.02 37.95 27.74
N ARG A 5 25.33 38.59 28.68
CA ARG A 5 25.68 39.88 29.34
C ARG A 5 24.49 40.39 30.15
N PHE A 6 24.34 39.95 31.40
CA PHE A 6 23.45 40.63 32.35
C PHE A 6 24.05 40.60 33.75
N GLY A 7 24.96 41.54 33.99
CA GLY A 7 25.04 42.20 35.29
C GLY A 7 23.96 43.28 35.34
N GLU A 8 23.15 43.26 36.41
CA GLU A 8 22.32 44.38 36.91
C GLU A 8 21.61 45.29 35.89
N ARG A 9 20.80 44.73 34.98
CA ARG A 9 19.77 45.51 34.26
C ARG A 9 18.37 44.98 34.58
N GLN A 10 17.43 45.92 34.77
CA GLN A 10 16.00 45.78 34.99
C GLN A 10 15.39 44.59 34.20
N ARG A 11 14.59 43.75 34.87
CA ARG A 11 13.80 42.70 34.19
C ARG A 11 12.87 43.36 33.16
N SER A 12 12.91 42.94 31.90
CA SER A 12 12.07 43.51 30.83
C SER A 12 10.58 43.30 31.12
N THR A 13 9.75 44.33 30.91
CA THR A 13 8.30 44.28 31.15
C THR A 13 7.53 44.02 29.86
N THR A 14 6.62 43.04 29.85
CA THR A 14 5.77 42.70 28.69
C THR A 14 4.29 42.94 29.03
N LEU A 15 3.60 43.67 28.15
CA LEU A 15 2.14 43.86 28.19
C LEU A 15 1.46 42.76 27.40
N VAL A 16 0.65 41.90 28.05
CA VAL A 16 -0.15 40.86 27.41
C VAL A 16 -1.58 41.37 27.22
N LEU A 17 -2.01 41.52 25.96
CA LEU A 17 -3.35 41.96 25.58
C LEU A 17 -4.24 40.75 25.25
N GLY A 18 -5.30 40.56 26.05
CA GLY A 18 -6.30 39.51 25.91
C GLY A 18 -5.89 38.20 26.58
N LEU A 19 -6.55 37.85 27.69
CA LEU A 19 -6.21 36.68 28.52
C LEU A 19 -7.11 35.48 28.19
N GLY A 20 -6.99 34.98 26.96
CA GLY A 20 -7.48 33.65 26.53
C GLY A 20 -6.38 32.59 26.55
N GLU A 21 -6.57 31.45 25.87
CA GLU A 21 -5.59 30.34 25.85
C GLU A 21 -4.20 30.79 25.33
N SER A 22 -4.12 31.39 24.13
CA SER A 22 -2.85 31.93 23.60
C SER A 22 -2.29 33.06 24.46
N GLY A 23 -3.14 33.88 25.06
CA GLY A 23 -2.72 34.96 25.98
C GLY A 23 -2.03 34.42 27.23
N LEU A 24 -2.62 33.39 27.84
CA LEU A 24 -2.04 32.68 28.98
C LEU A 24 -0.74 31.96 28.60
N SER A 25 -0.68 31.34 27.41
CA SER A 25 0.53 30.68 26.92
C SER A 25 1.69 31.68 26.73
N MET A 26 1.43 32.85 26.13
CA MET A 26 2.43 33.92 26.02
C MET A 26 2.86 34.47 27.38
N ALA A 27 1.92 34.63 28.33
CA ALA A 27 2.24 35.04 29.69
C ALA A 27 3.16 34.03 30.39
N ARG A 28 2.85 32.74 30.32
CA ARG A 28 3.72 31.65 30.82
C ARG A 28 5.10 31.71 30.20
N TRP A 29 5.18 31.85 28.88
CA TRP A 29 6.44 31.93 28.16
C TRP A 29 7.30 33.11 28.61
N CYS A 30 6.70 34.29 28.75
CA CYS A 30 7.41 35.49 29.20
C CYS A 30 7.85 35.39 30.67
N ALA A 31 6.98 34.86 31.55
CA ALA A 31 7.32 34.61 32.96
C ALA A 31 8.49 33.61 33.10
N ARG A 32 8.49 32.54 32.29
CA ARG A 32 9.59 31.55 32.22
C ARG A 32 10.94 32.21 31.91
N HIS A 33 10.94 33.26 31.10
CA HIS A 33 12.14 34.04 30.76
C HIS A 33 12.41 35.22 31.71
N GLY A 34 11.74 35.26 32.87
CA GLY A 34 11.97 36.27 33.91
C GLY A 34 11.42 37.66 33.60
N CYS A 35 10.51 37.79 32.63
CA CYS A 35 9.85 39.06 32.32
C CYS A 35 8.85 39.44 33.43
N ARG A 36 8.75 40.74 33.72
CA ARG A 36 7.61 41.29 34.47
C ARG A 36 6.41 41.39 33.53
N LEU A 37 5.20 41.14 34.05
CA LEU A 37 4.00 41.08 33.23
C LEU A 37 2.96 42.12 33.66
N ARG A 38 2.37 42.76 32.66
CA ARG A 38 1.09 43.46 32.77
C ARG A 38 0.11 42.74 31.86
N ALA A 39 -0.99 42.24 32.37
CA ALA A 39 -2.06 41.62 31.59
C ALA A 39 -3.24 42.60 31.50
N ALA A 40 -3.74 42.85 30.29
CA ALA A 40 -4.93 43.69 30.09
C ALA A 40 -5.98 42.94 29.27
N ASP A 41 -7.24 43.07 29.66
CA ASP A 41 -8.38 42.49 28.95
C ASP A 41 -9.58 43.44 29.03
N THR A 42 -10.38 43.51 27.96
CA THR A 42 -11.61 44.31 27.93
C THR A 42 -12.63 43.84 28.97
N ARG A 43 -12.53 42.60 29.45
CA ARG A 43 -13.37 42.01 30.49
C ARG A 43 -12.71 42.18 31.85
N ASP A 44 -13.50 42.51 32.87
CA ASP A 44 -13.01 42.60 34.25
C ASP A 44 -12.62 41.22 34.85
N ALA A 45 -13.18 40.14 34.32
CA ALA A 45 -12.91 38.76 34.76
C ALA A 45 -12.76 37.82 33.56
N PRO A 46 -11.63 37.84 32.84
CA PRO A 46 -11.40 36.94 31.71
C PRO A 46 -11.16 35.50 32.21
N PRO A 47 -11.50 34.48 31.39
CA PRO A 47 -11.58 33.09 31.84
C PRO A 47 -10.25 32.51 32.33
N SER A 48 -9.11 33.00 31.84
CA SER A 48 -7.78 32.53 32.24
C SER A 48 -7.14 33.33 33.37
N LEU A 49 -7.82 34.33 33.95
CA LEU A 49 -7.28 35.10 35.08
C LEU A 49 -7.06 34.26 36.34
N PRO A 50 -7.99 33.38 36.76
CA PRO A 50 -7.76 32.48 37.90
C PRO A 50 -6.60 31.51 37.65
N GLN A 51 -6.43 31.07 36.39
CA GLN A 51 -5.35 30.16 35.98
C GLN A 51 -3.99 30.86 36.06
N LEU A 52 -3.91 32.12 35.64
CA LEU A 52 -2.69 32.93 35.74
C LEU A 52 -2.25 33.09 37.21
N ALA A 53 -3.20 33.39 38.10
CA ALA A 53 -2.94 33.51 39.54
C ALA A 53 -2.50 32.17 40.18
N ALA A 54 -3.14 31.05 39.81
CA ALA A 54 -2.80 29.73 40.32
C ALA A 54 -1.38 29.26 39.93
N LEU A 55 -0.83 29.77 38.82
CA LEU A 55 0.53 29.49 38.37
C LEU A 55 1.61 30.26 39.17
N GLY A 56 1.22 31.15 40.09
CA GLY A 56 2.16 31.98 40.86
C GLY A 56 2.91 33.01 40.02
N ILE A 57 2.37 33.38 38.86
CA ILE A 57 2.96 34.38 37.96
C ILE A 57 2.60 35.76 38.47
N ASP A 58 3.61 36.55 38.85
CA ASP A 58 3.47 37.94 39.28
C ASP A 58 3.15 38.83 38.05
N ALA A 59 1.86 39.14 37.88
CA ALA A 59 1.34 39.94 36.79
C ALA A 59 0.34 40.99 37.30
N GLU A 60 0.56 42.25 36.94
CA GLU A 60 -0.42 43.31 37.14
C GLU A 60 -1.60 43.12 36.18
N PHE A 61 -2.83 43.02 36.67
CA PHE A 61 -4.02 42.90 35.83
C PHE A 61 -4.78 44.23 35.71
N VAL A 62 -5.09 44.64 34.48
CA VAL A 62 -5.89 45.85 34.18
C VAL A 62 -7.11 45.46 33.35
N GLY A 63 -8.30 45.53 33.96
CA GLY A 63 -9.58 45.33 33.29
C GLY A 63 -10.11 46.61 32.65
N GLY A 64 -10.80 46.48 31.52
CA GLY A 64 -11.53 47.57 30.86
C GLY A 64 -10.95 47.98 29.49
N PRO A 65 -11.39 49.13 28.93
CA PRO A 65 -11.01 49.55 27.59
C PRO A 65 -9.51 49.72 27.41
N PHE A 66 -8.99 49.27 26.28
CA PHE A 66 -7.57 49.45 25.95
C PHE A 66 -7.25 50.93 25.71
N SER A 67 -6.19 51.42 26.36
CA SER A 67 -5.73 52.80 26.20
C SER A 67 -4.21 52.88 26.12
N PRO A 68 -3.63 53.92 25.48
CA PRO A 68 -2.19 54.10 25.41
C PRO A 68 -1.47 54.14 26.76
N ALA A 69 -2.17 54.46 27.85
CA ALA A 69 -1.62 54.46 29.21
C ALA A 69 -1.11 53.08 29.65
N LEU A 70 -1.62 52.00 29.04
CA LEU A 70 -1.12 50.64 29.29
C LEU A 70 0.35 50.45 28.91
N LEU A 71 0.91 51.31 28.05
CA LEU A 71 2.31 51.29 27.60
C LEU A 71 3.26 52.05 28.53
N ASP A 72 2.75 52.67 29.59
CA ASP A 72 3.57 53.39 30.56
C ASP A 72 4.28 52.42 31.52
N ASP A 73 5.17 52.90 32.38
CA ASP A 73 5.97 52.09 33.32
C ASP A 73 7.00 51.14 32.66
N GLY A 74 7.54 51.53 31.52
CA GLY A 74 8.67 50.84 30.89
C GLY A 74 8.29 49.52 30.22
N ILE A 75 7.11 49.46 29.59
CA ILE A 75 6.75 48.34 28.70
C ILE A 75 7.72 48.30 27.52
N GLU A 76 8.41 47.18 27.35
CA GLU A 76 9.37 46.95 26.26
C GLU A 76 8.81 46.07 25.15
N ARG A 77 7.64 45.44 25.37
CA ARG A 77 6.99 44.56 24.41
C ARG A 77 5.49 44.45 24.65
N VAL A 78 4.72 44.38 23.58
CA VAL A 78 3.30 44.02 23.60
C VAL A 78 3.13 42.61 23.03
N ALA A 79 2.49 41.73 23.79
CA ALA A 79 2.06 40.40 23.37
C ALA A 79 0.56 40.43 23.10
N ILE A 80 0.11 40.18 21.88
CA ILE A 80 -1.29 40.32 21.48
C ILE A 80 -1.92 38.96 21.16
N SER A 81 -3.05 38.66 21.80
CA SER A 81 -3.82 37.45 21.53
C SER A 81 -4.45 37.49 20.13
N PRO A 82 -4.48 36.39 19.35
CA PRO A 82 -5.01 36.37 17.98
C PRO A 82 -6.47 36.83 17.86
N GLY A 83 -7.27 36.71 18.92
CA GLY A 83 -8.66 37.18 18.91
C GLY A 83 -8.81 38.70 18.81
N LEU A 84 -7.76 39.47 19.12
CA LEU A 84 -7.77 40.93 19.08
C LEU A 84 -7.20 41.42 17.74
N SER A 85 -7.99 42.17 16.98
CA SER A 85 -7.51 42.78 15.74
C SER A 85 -6.62 43.99 16.07
N PRO A 86 -5.36 44.05 15.59
CA PRO A 86 -4.52 45.24 15.74
C PRO A 86 -5.10 46.48 15.03
N ARG A 87 -6.07 46.27 14.13
CA ARG A 87 -6.73 47.30 13.32
C ARG A 87 -8.10 47.70 13.85
N SER A 88 -8.59 47.08 14.93
CA SER A 88 -9.89 47.47 15.49
C SER A 88 -9.82 48.91 16.02
N ALA A 89 -10.95 49.62 15.99
CA ALA A 89 -11.04 50.99 16.49
C ALA A 89 -10.60 51.10 17.98
N GLU A 90 -10.81 50.04 18.76
CA GLU A 90 -10.44 49.96 20.17
C GLU A 90 -8.92 49.80 20.38
N LEU A 91 -8.23 49.00 19.55
CA LEU A 91 -6.80 48.71 19.73
C LEU A 91 -5.89 49.65 18.94
N ALA A 92 -6.35 50.17 17.79
CA ALA A 92 -5.53 50.94 16.86
C ALA A 92 -4.78 52.11 17.52
N PRO A 93 -5.37 52.89 18.46
CA PRO A 93 -4.64 53.96 19.15
C PRO A 93 -3.45 53.44 19.97
N LEU A 94 -3.63 52.35 20.73
CA LEU A 94 -2.57 51.73 21.53
C LEU A 94 -1.45 51.20 20.63
N ILE A 95 -1.81 50.49 19.55
CA ILE A 95 -0.84 49.91 18.61
C ILE A 95 -0.05 51.00 17.86
N SER A 96 -0.70 52.12 17.51
CA SER A 96 0.00 53.28 16.92
C SER A 96 1.06 53.83 17.86
N VAL A 97 0.70 54.09 19.12
CA VAL A 97 1.62 54.61 20.13
C VAL A 97 2.74 53.61 20.42
N ALA A 98 2.45 52.30 20.47
CA ALA A 98 3.48 51.27 20.62
C ALA A 98 4.49 51.34 19.48
N ARG A 99 4.03 51.46 18.23
CA ARG A 99 4.90 51.61 17.05
C ARG A 99 5.72 52.90 17.08
N GLU A 100 5.12 54.02 17.45
CA GLU A 100 5.81 55.32 17.60
C GLU A 100 6.91 55.27 18.65
N ARG A 101 6.68 54.57 19.77
CA ARG A 101 7.67 54.33 20.83
C ARG A 101 8.70 53.24 20.49
N GLY A 102 8.59 52.60 19.32
CA GLY A 102 9.47 51.49 18.92
C GLY A 102 9.25 50.20 19.72
N ILE A 103 8.10 50.08 20.40
CA ILE A 103 7.74 48.90 21.19
C ILE A 103 7.23 47.81 20.23
N PRO A 104 7.90 46.64 20.17
CA PRO A 104 7.46 45.54 19.33
C PRO A 104 6.11 44.97 19.77
N VAL A 105 5.24 44.71 18.80
CA VAL A 105 3.95 44.01 18.99
C VAL A 105 4.07 42.61 18.41
N TRP A 106 4.03 41.59 19.27
CA TRP A 106 4.24 40.19 18.92
C TRP A 106 2.99 39.36 19.20
N GLY A 107 2.63 38.50 18.25
CA GLY A 107 1.74 37.38 18.54
C GLY A 107 2.51 36.14 19.01
N GLU A 108 1.77 35.10 19.37
CA GLU A 108 2.30 33.81 19.82
C GLU A 108 3.33 33.21 18.83
N LEU A 109 3.02 33.25 17.53
CA LEU A 109 3.89 32.72 16.48
C LEU A 109 5.22 33.48 16.34
N GLU A 110 5.22 34.77 16.67
CA GLU A 110 6.44 35.58 16.66
C GLU A 110 7.35 35.17 17.82
N PHE A 111 6.81 34.97 19.02
CA PHE A 111 7.57 34.41 20.14
C PHE A 111 8.18 33.05 19.79
N PHE A 112 7.41 32.16 19.15
CA PHE A 112 7.91 30.85 18.70
C PHE A 112 9.07 30.99 17.71
N SER A 113 8.95 31.90 16.75
CA SER A 113 10.00 32.17 15.76
C SER A 113 11.30 32.68 16.40
N GLN A 114 11.18 33.58 17.38
CA GLN A 114 12.33 34.08 18.15
C GLN A 114 12.96 32.98 19.02
N ALA A 115 12.13 32.12 19.61
CA ALA A 115 12.59 31.00 20.42
C ALA A 115 13.42 29.99 19.60
N LEU A 116 12.95 29.60 18.41
CA LEU A 116 13.71 28.72 17.51
C LEU A 116 15.05 29.34 17.10
N ARG A 117 15.09 30.65 16.81
CA ARG A 117 16.34 31.36 16.52
C ARG A 117 17.31 31.35 17.70
N ALA A 118 16.79 31.46 18.91
CA ALA A 118 17.62 31.37 20.11
C ALA A 118 18.18 29.95 20.30
N LEU A 119 17.37 28.92 20.12
CA LEU A 119 17.78 27.51 20.21
C LEU A 119 18.76 27.11 19.09
N ALA A 120 18.67 27.72 17.91
CA ALA A 120 19.62 27.49 16.82
C ALA A 120 21.07 27.84 17.18
N VAL A 121 21.29 28.79 18.09
CA VAL A 121 22.63 29.10 18.64
C VAL A 121 23.22 27.89 19.35
N ASN A 122 22.38 27.04 19.94
CA ASN A 122 22.77 25.80 20.62
C ASN A 122 22.71 24.58 19.68
N GLY A 123 22.66 24.77 18.36
CA GLY A 123 22.70 23.70 17.36
C GLY A 123 21.34 23.07 17.01
N TYR A 124 20.23 23.51 17.61
CA TYR A 124 18.90 22.99 17.27
C TYR A 124 18.35 23.64 15.99
N GLN A 125 18.29 22.87 14.90
CA GLN A 125 17.79 23.31 13.60
C GLN A 125 16.67 22.37 13.10
N PRO A 126 15.47 22.45 13.68
CA PRO A 126 14.36 21.61 13.25
C PRO A 126 13.84 22.03 11.88
N LYS A 127 13.13 21.13 11.21
CA LYS A 127 12.30 21.47 10.06
C LYS A 127 10.98 22.06 10.53
N VAL A 128 10.50 23.10 9.85
CA VAL A 128 9.21 23.73 10.16
C VAL A 128 8.32 23.69 8.92
N LEU A 129 7.18 23.00 9.04
CA LEU A 129 6.12 22.89 8.06
C LEU A 129 4.90 23.68 8.55
N ALA A 130 4.33 24.55 7.72
CA ALA A 130 3.20 25.39 8.12
C ALA A 130 2.01 25.23 7.17
N ILE A 131 0.79 25.14 7.71
CA ILE A 131 -0.43 24.96 6.94
C ILE A 131 -1.45 26.04 7.31
N THR A 132 -1.96 26.75 6.30
CA THR A 132 -3.14 27.60 6.44
C THR A 132 -4.11 27.41 5.27
N GLY A 133 -5.27 28.04 5.37
CA GLY A 133 -6.37 27.95 4.41
C GLY A 133 -7.69 28.26 5.09
N THR A 134 -8.77 28.41 4.32
CA THR A 134 -10.12 28.48 4.91
C THR A 134 -10.52 27.09 5.42
N ASN A 135 -10.38 26.07 4.57
CA ASN A 135 -10.76 24.69 4.84
C ASN A 135 -9.58 23.71 4.69
N GLY A 136 -9.68 22.53 5.33
CA GLY A 136 -8.70 21.44 5.20
C GLY A 136 -7.45 21.53 6.08
N LYS A 137 -7.30 22.62 6.86
CA LYS A 137 -6.13 22.90 7.71
C LYS A 137 -5.80 21.75 8.66
N THR A 138 -6.73 21.38 9.53
CA THR A 138 -6.51 20.37 10.57
C THR A 138 -6.20 19.00 9.98
N THR A 139 -6.96 18.57 8.98
CA THR A 139 -6.69 17.30 8.28
C THR A 139 -5.31 17.27 7.67
N THR A 140 -4.93 18.33 6.95
CA THR A 140 -3.61 18.39 6.30
C THR A 140 -2.50 18.47 7.34
N THR A 141 -2.71 19.16 8.46
CA THR A 141 -1.72 19.31 9.54
C THR A 141 -1.51 17.97 10.25
N SER A 142 -2.58 17.31 10.71
CA SER A 142 -2.49 16.00 11.35
C SER A 142 -1.93 14.93 10.40
N LEU A 143 -2.37 14.92 9.14
CA LEU A 143 -1.84 14.02 8.13
C LEU A 143 -0.34 14.26 7.90
N THR A 144 0.09 15.51 7.70
CA THR A 144 1.51 15.85 7.52
C THR A 144 2.34 15.42 8.73
N GLY A 145 1.82 15.62 9.95
CA GLY A 145 2.45 15.14 11.18
C GLY A 145 2.68 13.63 11.17
N LEU A 146 1.62 12.86 10.92
CA LEU A 146 1.67 11.40 10.82
C LEU A 146 2.61 10.93 9.71
N LEU A 147 2.61 11.59 8.55
CA LEU A 147 3.52 11.26 7.45
C LEU A 147 5.00 11.44 7.87
N CYS A 148 5.30 12.52 8.59
CA CYS A 148 6.65 12.78 9.09
C CYS A 148 7.07 11.75 10.16
N GLU A 149 6.17 11.38 11.07
CA GLU A 149 6.41 10.34 12.08
C GLU A 149 6.66 8.97 11.44
N ARG A 150 5.86 8.60 10.42
CA ARG A 150 6.03 7.34 9.68
C ARG A 150 7.31 7.30 8.85
N ALA A 151 7.84 8.46 8.48
CA ALA A 151 9.15 8.57 7.87
C ALA A 151 10.32 8.55 8.89
N GLY A 152 10.03 8.35 10.19
CA GLY A 152 11.02 8.17 11.24
C GLY A 152 11.45 9.47 11.94
N SER A 153 10.78 10.59 11.70
CA SER A 153 11.08 11.86 12.38
C SER A 153 10.36 11.95 13.72
N ARG A 154 10.95 12.63 14.72
CA ARG A 154 10.22 13.06 15.91
C ARG A 154 9.46 14.34 15.58
N VAL A 155 8.15 14.33 15.76
CA VAL A 155 7.28 15.40 15.27
C VAL A 155 6.53 16.06 16.41
N ALA A 156 6.39 17.38 16.34
CA ALA A 156 5.43 18.11 17.15
C ALA A 156 4.39 18.78 16.23
N VAL A 157 3.12 18.43 16.46
CA VAL A 157 1.97 19.06 15.83
C VAL A 157 1.39 20.08 16.80
N ALA A 158 1.21 21.34 16.38
CA ALA A 158 0.76 22.44 17.25
C ALA A 158 0.19 23.63 16.46
N GLY A 159 -0.24 24.68 17.15
CA GLY A 159 -0.61 25.97 16.57
C GLY A 159 -2.04 26.37 16.90
N ASN A 160 -2.86 26.60 15.87
CA ASN A 160 -4.29 26.87 16.00
C ASN A 160 -5.11 25.62 16.45
N ILE A 161 -4.46 24.47 16.52
CA ILE A 161 -4.97 23.25 17.16
C ILE A 161 -4.26 23.06 18.49
N SER A 162 -4.99 22.67 19.53
CA SER A 162 -4.38 22.39 20.82
C SER A 162 -3.37 21.24 20.70
N PRO A 163 -2.19 21.34 21.34
CA PRO A 163 -1.77 22.42 22.22
C PRO A 163 -1.26 23.68 21.48
N ALA A 164 -1.35 24.82 22.16
CA ALA A 164 -0.71 26.08 21.76
C ALA A 164 0.79 25.88 21.47
N VAL A 165 1.33 26.61 20.50
CA VAL A 165 2.69 26.32 19.98
C VAL A 165 3.77 26.63 21.01
N LEU A 166 3.59 27.68 21.81
CA LEU A 166 4.54 28.04 22.87
C LEU A 166 4.52 27.04 24.04
N ASP A 167 3.34 26.55 24.42
CA ASP A 167 3.23 25.52 25.46
C ASP A 167 3.90 24.23 24.98
N LYS A 168 3.63 23.80 23.75
CA LYS A 168 4.26 22.60 23.19
C LYS A 168 5.77 22.70 23.12
N LEU A 169 6.29 23.90 22.81
CA LEU A 169 7.72 24.17 22.83
C LEU A 169 8.29 24.15 24.26
N ALA A 170 7.60 24.77 25.22
CA ALA A 170 8.01 24.75 26.62
C ALA A 170 8.08 23.31 27.16
N ASP A 171 7.04 22.51 26.92
CA ASP A 171 6.98 21.10 27.30
C ASP A 171 8.14 20.29 26.69
N ALA A 172 8.44 20.51 25.40
CA ALA A 172 9.53 19.82 24.71
C ALA A 172 10.92 20.23 25.25
N ILE A 173 11.08 21.49 25.68
CA ILE A 173 12.30 21.96 26.34
C ILE A 173 12.44 21.31 27.71
N ASP A 174 11.37 21.33 28.52
CA ASP A 174 11.38 20.79 29.89
C ASP A 174 11.60 19.28 29.93
N ALA A 175 11.01 18.56 28.98
CA ALA A 175 11.22 17.12 28.83
C ALA A 175 12.53 16.75 28.13
N ALA A 176 13.31 17.72 27.62
CA ALA A 176 14.48 17.50 26.77
C ALA A 176 14.18 16.61 25.53
N THR A 177 13.00 16.77 24.95
CA THR A 177 12.48 15.99 23.81
C THR A 177 12.20 16.86 22.58
N LEU A 178 13.07 17.83 22.30
CA LEU A 178 12.93 18.72 21.15
C LEU A 178 12.72 17.92 19.83
N PRO A 179 11.65 18.22 19.06
CA PRO A 179 11.28 17.47 17.86
C PRO A 179 12.20 17.81 16.68
N ASP A 180 12.31 16.89 15.73
CA ASP A 180 13.05 17.10 14.47
C ASP A 180 12.22 17.91 13.46
N VAL A 181 10.88 17.79 13.54
CA VAL A 181 9.93 18.47 12.65
C VAL A 181 8.79 19.12 13.46
N TRP A 182 8.51 20.39 13.18
CA TRP A 182 7.31 21.10 13.62
C TRP A 182 6.30 21.14 12.49
N VAL A 183 5.06 20.72 12.75
CA VAL A 183 3.95 20.83 11.81
C VAL A 183 2.89 21.73 12.41
N LEU A 184 2.75 22.94 11.85
CA LEU A 184 1.99 24.02 12.45
C LEU A 184 0.70 24.31 11.68
N GLU A 185 -0.45 24.20 12.35
CA GLU A 185 -1.69 24.77 11.83
C GLU A 185 -1.73 26.27 12.18
N LEU A 186 -1.91 27.15 11.20
CA LEU A 186 -1.92 28.59 11.42
C LEU A 186 -3.21 29.24 10.94
N SER A 187 -3.83 30.04 11.80
CA SER A 187 -4.95 30.92 11.43
C SER A 187 -4.46 32.20 10.76
N SER A 188 -5.37 32.88 10.04
CA SER A 188 -5.09 34.22 9.50
C SER A 188 -4.77 35.25 10.59
N PHE A 189 -5.31 35.05 11.79
CA PHE A 189 -5.12 35.96 12.92
C PHE A 189 -3.71 35.86 13.49
N GLN A 190 -3.21 34.64 13.71
CA GLN A 190 -1.84 34.41 14.17
C GLN A 190 -0.79 34.95 13.19
N LEU A 191 -1.08 34.85 11.89
CA LEU A 191 -0.20 35.34 10.82
C LEU A 191 -0.17 36.88 10.71
N GLU A 192 -1.23 37.60 11.11
CA GLU A 192 -1.26 39.08 11.07
C GLU A 192 -0.17 39.70 11.97
N THR A 193 0.09 39.06 13.11
CA THR A 193 0.98 39.54 14.18
C THR A 193 2.35 38.85 14.17
N SER A 194 2.71 38.20 13.06
CA SER A 194 4.01 37.58 12.86
C SER A 194 4.80 38.31 11.78
N HIS A 195 6.08 38.53 12.04
CA HIS A 195 6.95 39.36 11.21
C HIS A 195 8.21 38.61 10.76
N THR A 196 8.67 37.65 11.56
CA THR A 196 9.94 36.96 11.30
C THR A 196 9.80 35.47 11.05
N PHE A 197 8.56 34.98 11.02
CA PHE A 197 8.25 33.58 10.71
C PHE A 197 8.65 33.24 9.28
N GLY A 198 9.36 32.12 9.14
CA GLY A 198 9.87 31.64 7.86
C GLY A 198 10.06 30.13 7.92
N PRO A 199 9.02 29.34 7.65
CA PRO A 199 9.10 27.88 7.66
C PRO A 199 9.90 27.36 6.46
N ASP A 200 10.39 26.12 6.53
CA ASP A 200 11.06 25.46 5.39
C ASP A 200 10.08 25.30 4.21
N ALA A 201 8.84 24.88 4.51
CA ALA A 201 7.76 24.82 3.54
C ALA A 201 6.42 25.21 4.16
N ALA A 202 5.56 25.84 3.37
CA ALA A 202 4.23 26.22 3.81
C ALA A 202 3.17 25.99 2.74
N ALA A 203 1.95 25.65 3.15
CA ALA A 203 0.82 25.47 2.26
C ALA A 203 -0.29 26.48 2.54
N ILE A 204 -0.86 27.04 1.47
CA ILE A 204 -2.19 27.67 1.51
C ILE A 204 -3.14 26.76 0.74
N LEU A 205 -4.10 26.15 1.45
CA LEU A 205 -4.94 25.10 0.87
C LEU A 205 -6.06 25.63 -0.03
N ASN A 206 -6.66 26.76 0.35
CA ASN A 206 -7.77 27.43 -0.34
C ASN A 206 -8.08 28.75 0.39
N ILE A 207 -8.71 29.69 -0.32
CA ILE A 207 -9.17 30.98 0.19
C ILE A 207 -10.62 31.22 -0.24
N THR A 208 -11.54 30.94 0.67
CA THR A 208 -12.97 31.27 0.56
C THR A 208 -13.39 32.26 1.65
N GLN A 209 -14.58 32.86 1.49
CA GLN A 209 -15.12 33.84 2.44
C GLN A 209 -15.21 33.26 3.85
N ASP A 210 -14.55 33.92 4.81
CA ASP A 210 -14.56 33.60 6.23
C ASP A 210 -13.97 34.81 7.00
N HIS A 211 -14.44 35.07 8.21
CA HIS A 211 -13.95 36.15 9.10
C HIS A 211 -13.81 37.55 8.46
N LEU A 212 -14.72 37.91 7.55
CA LEU A 212 -14.64 39.18 6.81
C LEU A 212 -14.85 40.41 7.71
N ASP A 213 -15.62 40.25 8.79
CA ASP A 213 -15.84 41.22 9.86
C ASP A 213 -14.52 41.64 10.55
N TRP A 214 -13.61 40.70 10.76
CA TRP A 214 -12.32 40.96 11.39
C TRP A 214 -11.29 41.56 10.43
N HIS A 215 -11.30 41.11 9.17
CA HIS A 215 -10.29 41.50 8.17
C HIS A 215 -10.68 42.72 7.34
N GLY A 216 -11.96 43.09 7.30
CA GLY A 216 -12.49 44.18 6.49
C GLY A 216 -12.69 43.82 5.00
N GLY A 217 -12.51 42.55 4.62
CA GLY A 217 -12.70 42.07 3.25
C GLY A 217 -11.86 40.85 2.88
N LEU A 218 -12.21 40.23 1.75
CA LEU A 218 -11.59 38.97 1.30
C LEU A 218 -10.12 39.14 0.86
N ASP A 219 -9.76 40.28 0.29
CA ASP A 219 -8.38 40.56 -0.13
C ASP A 219 -7.45 40.76 1.07
N ALA A 220 -7.93 41.43 2.12
CA ALA A 220 -7.22 41.58 3.38
C ALA A 220 -7.05 40.23 4.10
N TYR A 221 -8.08 39.38 4.08
CA TYR A 221 -8.01 38.01 4.60
C TYR A 221 -6.98 37.14 3.84
N ALA A 222 -6.97 37.24 2.51
CA ALA A 222 -5.99 36.56 1.66
C ALA A 222 -4.56 37.04 1.96
N ALA A 223 -4.35 38.35 2.02
CA ALA A 223 -3.06 38.96 2.36
C ALA A 223 -2.57 38.51 3.75
N ALA A 224 -3.47 38.36 4.73
CA ALA A 224 -3.13 37.83 6.04
C ALA A 224 -2.60 36.40 5.99
N LYS A 225 -3.24 35.50 5.23
CA LYS A 225 -2.73 34.14 5.03
C LYS A 225 -1.41 34.10 4.26
N GLY A 226 -1.21 35.04 3.33
CA GLY A 226 0.03 35.17 2.56
C GLY A 226 1.29 35.38 3.41
N ARG A 227 1.14 35.92 4.63
CA ARG A 227 2.25 36.11 5.59
C ARG A 227 2.83 34.80 6.12
N ILE A 228 2.23 33.64 5.80
CA ILE A 228 2.80 32.33 6.10
C ILE A 228 4.13 32.07 5.38
N PHE A 229 4.36 32.75 4.24
CA PHE A 229 5.55 32.58 3.44
C PHE A 229 6.67 33.53 3.90
N GLY A 230 7.75 32.94 4.40
CA GLY A 230 9.01 33.67 4.59
C GLY A 230 9.79 33.80 3.26
N PRO A 231 10.90 34.57 3.25
CA PRO A 231 11.70 34.82 2.06
C PRO A 231 12.28 33.57 1.37
N ARG A 232 12.50 32.49 2.15
CA ARG A 232 13.09 31.22 1.67
C ARG A 232 12.13 30.04 1.73
N THR A 233 10.87 30.29 2.08
CA THR A 233 9.87 29.24 2.26
C THR A 233 9.49 28.65 0.90
N LEU A 234 9.57 27.33 0.77
CA LEU A 234 8.97 26.64 -0.37
C LEU A 234 7.45 26.72 -0.26
N ARG A 235 6.81 27.25 -1.31
CA ARG A 235 5.36 27.49 -1.31
C ARG A 235 4.62 26.31 -1.92
N VAL A 236 3.69 25.70 -1.18
CA VAL A 236 2.80 24.65 -1.67
C VAL A 236 1.42 25.26 -1.95
N LEU A 237 1.06 25.36 -3.22
CA LEU A 237 -0.09 26.14 -3.69
C LEU A 237 -1.16 25.25 -4.33
N ASN A 238 -2.43 25.52 -4.01
CA ASN A 238 -3.55 24.87 -4.68
C ASN A 238 -3.75 25.48 -6.08
N ARG A 239 -3.50 24.70 -7.14
CA ARG A 239 -3.65 25.15 -8.54
C ARG A 239 -5.10 25.43 -8.93
N ASP A 240 -6.06 24.85 -8.21
CA ASP A 240 -7.49 24.99 -8.49
C ASP A 240 -8.09 26.27 -7.85
N ASP A 241 -7.30 27.02 -7.07
CA ASP A 241 -7.72 28.26 -6.43
C ASP A 241 -6.87 29.45 -6.94
N ALA A 242 -7.51 30.32 -7.73
CA ALA A 242 -6.85 31.47 -8.35
C ALA A 242 -6.27 32.46 -7.33
N ARG A 243 -6.89 32.62 -6.15
CA ARG A 243 -6.39 33.52 -5.09
C ARG A 243 -5.17 32.93 -4.41
N VAL A 244 -5.12 31.60 -4.28
CA VAL A 244 -3.91 30.91 -3.81
C VAL A 244 -2.79 31.02 -4.85
N MET A 245 -3.10 30.82 -6.13
CA MET A 245 -2.11 30.93 -7.20
C MET A 245 -1.56 32.35 -7.41
N ALA A 246 -2.26 33.40 -6.97
CA ALA A 246 -1.72 34.76 -6.95
C ALA A 246 -0.42 34.86 -6.11
N PHE A 247 -0.24 33.98 -5.11
CA PHE A 247 0.99 33.90 -4.32
C PHE A 247 2.16 33.21 -5.04
N ALA A 248 1.97 32.67 -6.25
CA ALA A 248 3.09 32.22 -7.08
C ALA A 248 3.89 33.41 -7.66
N LEU A 249 3.23 34.56 -7.84
CA LEU A 249 3.79 35.75 -8.50
C LEU A 249 4.30 36.82 -7.51
N THR A 250 3.99 36.71 -6.21
CA THR A 250 4.40 37.68 -5.19
C THR A 250 5.86 37.52 -4.80
N GLY A 251 6.68 38.54 -5.07
CA GLY A 251 8.14 38.50 -4.90
C GLY A 251 8.94 39.03 -6.10
N GLN A 252 8.27 39.59 -7.12
CA GLN A 252 8.88 40.19 -8.32
C GLN A 252 9.59 41.54 -8.07
N SER A 253 10.46 41.59 -7.08
CA SER A 253 11.46 42.65 -6.94
C SER A 253 12.84 41.99 -6.93
N SER A 254 13.43 41.89 -8.12
CA SER A 254 14.80 41.47 -8.45
C SER A 254 15.26 40.07 -7.96
N ASP A 255 15.58 39.21 -8.94
CA ASP A 255 16.23 37.90 -8.86
C ASP A 255 15.40 36.70 -8.35
N ALA A 256 15.02 35.84 -9.32
CA ALA A 256 14.38 34.53 -9.22
C ALA A 256 13.02 34.46 -8.49
N ALA A 257 11.99 33.94 -9.17
CA ALA A 257 10.70 33.63 -8.54
C ALA A 257 10.92 32.69 -7.34
N ALA A 258 10.27 32.98 -6.21
CA ALA A 258 10.33 32.13 -5.03
C ALA A 258 9.89 30.69 -5.38
N PRO A 259 10.60 29.66 -4.91
CA PRO A 259 10.30 28.28 -5.30
C PRO A 259 8.90 27.89 -4.80
N TYR A 260 8.08 27.37 -5.72
CA TYR A 260 6.77 26.85 -5.40
C TYR A 260 6.53 25.50 -6.08
N LEU A 261 5.69 24.68 -5.44
CA LEU A 261 5.10 23.45 -5.96
C LEU A 261 3.59 23.62 -5.90
N THR A 262 2.88 22.94 -6.80
CA THR A 262 1.42 22.99 -6.80
C THR A 262 0.78 21.62 -6.63
N PHE A 263 -0.43 21.62 -6.06
CA PHE A 263 -1.31 20.45 -6.01
C PHE A 263 -2.68 20.80 -6.59
N GLY A 264 -3.42 19.81 -7.09
CA GLY A 264 -4.83 20.01 -7.50
C GLY A 264 -5.50 18.78 -8.08
N LEU A 265 -6.76 18.91 -8.47
CA LEU A 265 -7.60 17.82 -8.96
C LEU A 265 -7.38 17.50 -10.44
N ASN A 266 -6.63 18.34 -11.13
CA ASN A 266 -6.24 18.15 -12.53
C ASN A 266 -4.84 17.53 -12.64
N VAL A 267 -4.49 17.04 -13.84
CA VAL A 267 -3.16 16.46 -14.11
C VAL A 267 -2.08 17.54 -13.94
N PRO A 268 -0.98 17.26 -13.22
CA PRO A 268 0.07 18.25 -12.98
C PRO A 268 0.83 18.60 -14.27
N GLN A 269 1.27 19.86 -14.36
CA GLN A 269 1.87 20.43 -15.58
C GLN A 269 3.31 20.91 -15.40
N SER A 270 3.89 20.86 -14.20
CA SER A 270 5.26 21.31 -13.93
C SER A 270 6.00 20.28 -13.08
N ASP A 271 7.33 20.22 -13.17
CA ASP A 271 8.12 19.25 -12.41
C ASP A 271 7.86 19.37 -10.89
N GLY A 272 7.73 18.22 -10.22
CA GLY A 272 7.44 18.14 -8.78
C GLY A 272 5.98 18.33 -8.38
N ASP A 273 5.12 18.86 -9.28
CA ASP A 273 3.70 19.09 -9.01
C ASP A 273 2.90 17.81 -8.76
N TYR A 274 1.85 17.93 -7.94
CA TYR A 274 0.94 16.83 -7.62
C TYR A 274 -0.44 17.01 -8.25
N GLY A 275 -1.03 15.94 -8.75
CA GLY A 275 -2.41 16.02 -9.21
C GLY A 275 -3.14 14.70 -9.28
N ILE A 276 -4.30 14.71 -9.96
CA ILE A 276 -5.09 13.52 -10.20
C ILE A 276 -5.13 13.22 -11.70
N GLN A 277 -4.82 11.99 -12.07
CA GLN A 277 -5.00 11.47 -13.42
C GLN A 277 -6.04 10.35 -13.42
N ARG A 278 -7.05 10.45 -14.29
CA ARG A 278 -7.99 9.36 -14.52
C ARG A 278 -7.47 8.47 -15.64
N ASP A 279 -7.33 7.19 -15.37
CA ASP A 279 -6.97 6.18 -16.36
C ASP A 279 -7.76 4.89 -16.11
N GLY A 280 -8.34 4.31 -17.16
CA GLY A 280 -9.14 3.09 -17.05
C GLY A 280 -10.34 3.14 -16.08
N GLY A 281 -10.88 4.34 -15.81
CA GLY A 281 -11.95 4.54 -14.82
C GLY A 281 -11.48 4.71 -13.37
N ILE A 282 -10.18 4.59 -13.10
CA ILE A 282 -9.57 4.77 -11.78
C ILE A 282 -8.94 6.16 -11.70
N ALA A 283 -9.20 6.89 -10.61
CA ALA A 283 -8.49 8.13 -10.31
C ALA A 283 -7.19 7.81 -9.57
N TRP A 284 -6.06 8.32 -10.07
CA TRP A 284 -4.72 8.12 -9.49
C TRP A 284 -4.19 9.43 -8.93
N LEU A 285 -3.63 9.39 -7.71
CA LEU A 285 -2.70 10.41 -7.26
C LEU A 285 -1.42 10.29 -8.09
N VAL A 286 -0.96 11.40 -8.64
CA VAL A 286 0.21 11.45 -9.52
C VAL A 286 1.14 12.60 -9.16
N GLN A 287 2.41 12.44 -9.50
CA GLN A 287 3.43 13.50 -9.44
C GLN A 287 4.05 13.70 -10.82
N ALA A 288 4.19 14.95 -11.26
CA ALA A 288 4.94 15.27 -12.46
C ALA A 288 6.45 15.19 -12.21
N GLN A 289 7.18 14.59 -13.14
CA GLN A 289 8.64 14.47 -13.12
C GLN A 289 9.20 14.86 -14.49
N ALA A 290 10.20 15.73 -14.52
CA ALA A 290 10.96 16.01 -15.72
C ALA A 290 11.62 14.72 -16.25
N ARG A 291 11.48 14.43 -17.55
CA ARG A 291 12.23 13.33 -18.17
C ARG A 291 13.72 13.65 -18.14
N ASN A 292 14.47 12.99 -17.25
CA ASN A 292 15.92 13.04 -17.26
C ASN A 292 16.46 12.27 -18.48
N ASP A 293 17.20 12.96 -19.34
CA ASP A 293 17.85 12.44 -20.57
C ASP A 293 18.98 11.41 -20.33
N THR A 294 19.07 10.82 -19.14
CA THR A 294 20.11 9.86 -18.77
C THR A 294 19.51 8.53 -18.33
N SER A 295 19.14 7.70 -19.30
CA SER A 295 19.62 6.29 -19.43
C SER A 295 18.87 5.41 -20.43
N GLU A 296 17.77 5.84 -21.07
CA GLU A 296 16.99 4.91 -21.93
C GLU A 296 16.72 5.32 -23.40
N GLN A 297 17.20 6.47 -23.89
CA GLN A 297 16.95 6.87 -25.29
C GLN A 297 18.22 7.26 -26.07
N ARG A 298 19.04 6.25 -26.39
CA ARG A 298 19.96 6.27 -27.54
C ARG A 298 19.69 5.14 -28.51
N ALA A 299 18.41 4.91 -28.82
CA ALA A 299 18.04 4.13 -30.00
C ALA A 299 16.58 4.43 -30.38
N THR A 300 16.26 5.65 -30.77
CA THR A 300 15.28 5.96 -31.83
C THR A 300 15.09 7.47 -31.98
N ASN A 301 15.17 7.91 -33.24
CA ASN A 301 14.62 9.16 -33.77
C ASN A 301 15.42 10.45 -33.63
N ARG A 302 16.48 10.45 -34.45
CA ARG A 302 16.91 11.60 -35.26
C ARG A 302 15.77 12.03 -36.21
N ARG A 303 14.81 12.84 -35.76
CA ARG A 303 13.96 13.76 -36.58
C ARG A 303 12.82 14.36 -35.76
N ARG A 304 12.98 15.60 -35.28
CA ARG A 304 12.01 16.70 -35.48
C ARG A 304 12.66 18.02 -35.08
N LYS A 305 12.58 19.00 -35.97
CA LYS A 305 13.21 20.32 -35.90
C LYS A 305 12.08 21.34 -35.76
N GLY A 306 12.20 22.26 -34.80
CA GLY A 306 11.44 23.51 -34.73
C GLY A 306 10.15 23.47 -33.91
N GLY A 307 10.23 23.96 -32.67
CA GLY A 307 9.13 24.24 -31.75
C GLY A 307 9.72 24.43 -30.34
N GLU A 308 9.36 25.50 -29.64
CA GLU A 308 9.86 25.81 -28.29
C GLU A 308 9.81 24.58 -27.37
N ALA A 309 10.91 24.36 -26.64
CA ALA A 309 11.09 23.19 -25.79
C ALA A 309 10.13 23.22 -24.60
N ALA A 310 8.90 22.75 -24.80
CA ALA A 310 8.08 22.26 -23.70
C ALA A 310 8.86 21.12 -23.04
N SER A 311 9.26 21.30 -21.79
CA SER A 311 9.83 20.22 -20.98
C SER A 311 8.91 19.01 -21.07
N ASP A 312 9.42 17.88 -21.56
CA ASP A 312 8.66 16.65 -21.76
C ASP A 312 8.40 16.01 -20.37
N ILE A 313 7.33 16.45 -19.70
CA ILE A 313 6.97 16.05 -18.33
C ILE A 313 6.33 14.66 -18.34
N ALA A 314 6.89 13.73 -17.58
CA ALA A 314 6.31 12.43 -17.32
C ALA A 314 5.47 12.45 -16.04
N VAL A 315 4.33 11.77 -16.05
CA VAL A 315 3.45 11.65 -14.88
C VAL A 315 3.73 10.33 -14.17
N LYS A 316 4.28 10.39 -12.96
CA LYS A 316 4.52 9.23 -12.09
C LYS A 316 3.26 8.95 -11.26
N ARG A 317 2.69 7.76 -11.41
CA ARG A 317 1.58 7.28 -10.57
C ARG A 317 2.08 6.95 -9.18
N LEU A 318 1.40 7.47 -8.16
CA LEU A 318 1.74 7.28 -6.75
C LEU A 318 0.86 6.20 -6.12
N MET A 319 -0.45 6.41 -6.11
CA MET A 319 -1.43 5.45 -5.60
C MET A 319 -2.85 5.76 -6.15
N PRO A 320 -3.76 4.78 -6.20
CA PRO A 320 -5.16 5.04 -6.48
C PRO A 320 -5.78 5.96 -5.42
N VAL A 321 -6.63 6.89 -5.82
CA VAL A 321 -7.39 7.76 -4.89
C VAL A 321 -8.27 6.91 -3.97
N ASP A 322 -8.85 5.83 -4.49
CA ASP A 322 -9.71 4.93 -3.71
C ASP A 322 -8.95 4.08 -2.67
N ALA A 323 -7.61 4.08 -2.73
CA ALA A 323 -6.77 3.46 -1.70
C ALA A 323 -6.60 4.36 -0.46
N LEU A 324 -7.01 5.64 -0.53
CA LEU A 324 -7.13 6.49 0.64
C LEU A 324 -8.31 6.02 1.49
N ARG A 325 -8.11 5.92 2.80
CA ARG A 325 -9.22 5.65 3.73
C ARG A 325 -10.10 6.88 3.95
N ILE A 326 -9.52 8.09 3.85
CA ILE A 326 -10.27 9.35 3.80
C ILE A 326 -10.94 9.51 2.43
N ARG A 327 -12.26 9.72 2.41
CA ARG A 327 -13.07 9.81 1.19
C ARG A 327 -13.21 11.25 0.68
N GLY A 328 -13.45 11.41 -0.62
CA GLY A 328 -13.74 12.71 -1.26
C GLY A 328 -12.52 13.40 -1.91
N LEU A 329 -12.76 14.14 -2.99
CA LEU A 329 -11.72 14.83 -3.77
C LEU A 329 -10.98 15.90 -2.96
N HIS A 330 -11.67 16.58 -2.05
CA HIS A 330 -11.04 17.56 -1.14
C HIS A 330 -10.00 16.90 -0.22
N ASN A 331 -10.24 15.65 0.19
CA ASN A 331 -9.29 14.87 1.00
C ASN A 331 -8.12 14.34 0.16
N ALA A 332 -8.35 14.01 -1.12
CA ALA A 332 -7.26 13.76 -2.06
C ALA A 332 -6.38 15.01 -2.25
N ALA A 333 -6.97 16.21 -2.30
CA ALA A 333 -6.22 17.47 -2.36
C ALA A 333 -5.40 17.71 -1.08
N ASN A 334 -6.00 17.53 0.11
CA ASN A 334 -5.29 17.60 1.40
C ASN A 334 -4.12 16.59 1.45
N ALA A 335 -4.31 15.38 0.93
CA ALA A 335 -3.28 14.36 0.85
C ALA A 335 -2.10 14.77 -0.03
N MET A 336 -2.36 15.35 -1.19
CA MET A 336 -1.32 15.86 -2.08
C MET A 336 -0.57 17.05 -1.46
N ALA A 337 -1.27 17.95 -0.77
CA ALA A 337 -0.64 19.05 -0.03
C ALA A 337 0.28 18.52 1.08
N ALA A 338 -0.16 17.53 1.85
CA ALA A 338 0.64 16.89 2.89
C ALA A 338 1.87 16.15 2.32
N LEU A 339 1.71 15.44 1.21
CA LEU A 339 2.83 14.80 0.49
C LEU A 339 3.85 15.83 0.01
N ALA A 340 3.40 16.93 -0.59
CA ALA A 340 4.27 18.00 -1.07
C ALA A 340 5.07 18.65 0.07
N LEU A 341 4.40 18.93 1.20
CA LEU A 341 5.06 19.46 2.40
C LEU A 341 6.11 18.50 2.95
N ALA A 342 5.75 17.24 3.18
CA ALA A 342 6.68 16.25 3.74
C ALA A 342 7.85 15.93 2.79
N GLN A 343 7.60 15.83 1.48
CA GLN A 343 8.67 15.58 0.51
C GLN A 343 9.61 16.78 0.37
N SER A 344 9.12 18.02 0.53
CA SER A 344 9.94 19.24 0.42
C SER A 344 11.07 19.33 1.45
N ILE A 345 10.94 18.66 2.60
CA ILE A 345 11.98 18.57 3.61
C ILE A 345 12.86 17.31 3.47
N GLY A 346 12.72 16.57 2.35
CA GLY A 346 13.57 15.45 1.98
C GLY A 346 13.12 14.07 2.48
N LEU A 347 11.89 13.94 2.99
CA LEU A 347 11.41 12.65 3.49
C LEU A 347 11.14 11.64 2.35
N PRO A 348 11.43 10.34 2.56
CA PRO A 348 11.35 9.32 1.53
C PRO A 348 9.92 9.04 1.10
N LEU A 349 9.61 9.27 -0.19
CA LEU A 349 8.27 9.15 -0.76
C LEU A 349 7.57 7.81 -0.44
N ALA A 350 8.30 6.70 -0.41
CA ALA A 350 7.73 5.39 -0.10
C ALA A 350 7.12 5.31 1.32
N ALA A 351 7.80 5.86 2.33
CA ALA A 351 7.30 5.91 3.70
C ALA A 351 6.07 6.82 3.79
N LEU A 352 6.09 7.95 3.06
CA LEU A 352 4.97 8.88 2.99
C LEU A 352 3.73 8.22 2.36
N LEU A 353 3.86 7.48 1.26
CA LEU A 353 2.73 6.78 0.63
C LEU A 353 2.15 5.68 1.53
N HIS A 354 2.99 5.01 2.31
CA HIS A 354 2.53 4.02 3.29
C HIS A 354 1.73 4.68 4.43
N GLY A 355 2.25 5.76 5.01
CA GLY A 355 1.54 6.54 6.02
C GLY A 355 0.21 7.08 5.49
N LEU A 356 0.21 7.57 4.25
CA LEU A 356 -0.97 8.13 3.60
C LEU A 356 -2.09 7.10 3.42
N ARG A 357 -1.76 5.87 3.03
CA ARG A 357 -2.73 4.76 2.89
C ARG A 357 -3.42 4.39 4.21
N GLU A 358 -2.74 4.58 5.35
CA GLU A 358 -3.25 4.13 6.65
C GLU A 358 -4.07 5.18 7.39
N TYR A 359 -3.88 6.46 7.06
CA TYR A 359 -4.54 7.59 7.72
C TYR A 359 -6.07 7.50 7.60
N ARG A 360 -6.76 7.48 8.75
CA ARG A 360 -8.22 7.28 8.85
C ARG A 360 -9.04 8.56 8.92
N GLY A 361 -8.39 9.73 8.92
CA GLY A 361 -9.06 11.01 9.15
C GLY A 361 -9.12 11.39 10.63
N GLU A 362 -9.52 12.64 10.89
CA GLU A 362 -9.74 13.14 12.24
C GLU A 362 -11.15 12.80 12.72
N PRO A 363 -11.36 12.60 14.03
CA PRO A 363 -12.71 12.54 14.60
C PRO A 363 -13.54 13.76 14.19
N HIS A 364 -14.83 13.52 13.93
CA HIS A 364 -15.87 14.51 13.60
C HIS A 364 -15.71 15.22 12.24
N ARG A 365 -15.03 14.59 11.28
CA ARG A 365 -14.84 15.11 9.92
C ARG A 365 -15.21 14.04 8.89
N VAL A 366 -16.49 14.02 8.52
CA VAL A 366 -17.12 12.96 7.72
C VAL A 366 -16.82 11.57 8.32
N GLU A 367 -16.89 11.48 9.64
CA GLU A 367 -16.65 10.27 10.42
C GLU A 367 -17.86 9.34 10.28
N TRP A 368 -17.64 8.13 9.77
CA TRP A 368 -18.69 7.11 9.77
C TRP A 368 -18.92 6.63 11.19
N ILE A 369 -20.13 6.87 11.70
CA ILE A 369 -20.54 6.44 13.03
C ILE A 369 -20.99 4.99 12.98
N GLY A 370 -21.91 4.63 12.09
CA GLY A 370 -22.48 3.29 12.02
C GLY A 370 -23.50 3.14 10.89
N SER A 371 -24.06 1.93 10.74
CA SER A 371 -25.13 1.65 9.77
C SER A 371 -26.32 0.97 10.44
N ILE A 372 -27.52 1.54 10.29
CA ILE A 372 -28.77 1.05 10.89
C ILE A 372 -29.78 0.83 9.75
N ASP A 373 -30.29 -0.39 9.60
CA ASP A 373 -31.19 -0.79 8.50
C ASP A 373 -30.67 -0.46 7.09
N GLY A 374 -29.35 -0.43 6.90
CA GLY A 374 -28.72 -0.10 5.63
C GLY A 374 -28.65 1.41 5.34
N VAL A 375 -28.90 2.26 6.34
CA VAL A 375 -28.66 3.70 6.31
C VAL A 375 -27.38 4.00 7.08
N ASP A 376 -26.43 4.69 6.45
CA ASP A 376 -25.19 5.11 7.10
C ASP A 376 -25.35 6.41 7.87
N TYR A 377 -24.72 6.52 9.04
CA TYR A 377 -24.73 7.72 9.87
C TYR A 377 -23.34 8.32 9.88
N VAL A 378 -23.23 9.60 9.50
CA VAL A 378 -21.96 10.27 9.26
C VAL A 378 -21.90 11.60 10.02
N ASP A 379 -20.86 11.78 10.82
CA ASP A 379 -20.59 12.98 11.62
C ASP A 379 -19.54 13.88 10.94
N ASP A 380 -19.97 15.08 10.52
CA ASP A 380 -19.14 16.16 10.04
C ASP A 380 -19.40 17.45 10.85
N SER A 381 -19.54 17.34 12.17
CA SER A 381 -19.78 18.47 13.07
C SER A 381 -18.69 19.55 13.00
N LYS A 382 -17.47 19.24 12.51
CA LYS A 382 -16.42 20.24 12.23
C LYS A 382 -16.66 21.09 10.97
N GLY A 383 -17.66 20.77 10.14
CA GLY A 383 -18.09 21.58 8.99
C GLY A 383 -18.82 22.86 9.40
N THR A 384 -18.11 23.82 9.97
CA THR A 384 -18.69 25.04 10.57
C THR A 384 -18.90 26.21 9.61
N ASN A 385 -18.69 26.01 8.31
CA ASN A 385 -18.92 27.00 7.25
C ASN A 385 -19.53 26.34 6.01
N VAL A 386 -20.15 27.16 5.15
CA VAL A 386 -20.85 26.69 3.94
C VAL A 386 -19.96 25.85 3.03
N GLY A 387 -18.72 26.27 2.80
CA GLY A 387 -17.79 25.55 1.91
C GLY A 387 -17.43 24.14 2.40
N ALA A 388 -17.35 23.94 3.72
CA ALA A 388 -17.09 22.63 4.31
C ALA A 388 -18.26 21.66 4.06
N THR A 389 -19.50 22.13 4.24
CA THR A 389 -20.70 21.32 3.99
C THR A 389 -20.88 21.00 2.51
N VAL A 390 -20.60 21.94 1.60
CA VAL A 390 -20.57 21.66 0.16
C VAL A 390 -19.58 20.52 -0.16
N ALA A 391 -18.36 20.60 0.40
CA ALA A 391 -17.34 19.58 0.18
C ALA A 391 -17.73 18.19 0.75
N ALA A 392 -18.47 18.14 1.86
CA ALA A 392 -18.98 16.91 2.44
C ALA A 392 -20.09 16.29 1.56
N LEU A 393 -21.04 17.10 1.08
CA LEU A 393 -22.13 16.67 0.19
C LEU A 393 -21.59 16.08 -1.11
N ASP A 394 -20.67 16.77 -1.79
CA ASP A 394 -20.07 16.28 -3.03
C ASP A 394 -19.11 15.10 -2.81
N GLY A 395 -18.55 14.96 -1.61
CA GLY A 395 -17.56 13.94 -1.28
C GLY A 395 -18.13 12.54 -1.01
N LEU A 396 -19.36 12.45 -0.47
CA LEU A 396 -19.99 11.17 -0.11
C LEU A 396 -20.58 10.41 -1.30
N ALA A 397 -20.89 11.11 -2.40
CA ALA A 397 -21.35 10.54 -3.67
C ALA A 397 -22.53 9.53 -3.57
N GLN A 398 -23.38 9.68 -2.55
CA GLN A 398 -24.59 8.88 -2.30
C GLN A 398 -25.77 9.80 -1.96
N ARG A 399 -27.00 9.26 -1.90
CA ARG A 399 -28.18 10.04 -1.50
C ARG A 399 -28.17 10.33 0.01
N LEU A 400 -28.51 11.55 0.39
CA LEU A 400 -28.32 12.03 1.78
C LEU A 400 -29.60 12.59 2.41
N VAL A 401 -29.74 12.44 3.72
CA VAL A 401 -30.59 13.30 4.55
C VAL A 401 -29.65 14.19 5.39
N LEU A 402 -29.65 15.49 5.13
CA LEU A 402 -28.70 16.42 5.74
C LEU A 402 -29.30 17.04 7.02
N ILE A 403 -28.51 17.11 8.08
CA ILE A 403 -28.79 17.95 9.26
C ILE A 403 -27.85 19.16 9.21
N VAL A 404 -28.41 20.37 9.14
CA VAL A 404 -27.66 21.61 8.95
C VAL A 404 -28.21 22.76 9.79
N GLY A 405 -27.35 23.68 10.22
CA GLY A 405 -27.73 24.90 10.94
C GLY A 405 -26.97 25.14 12.25
N GLY A 406 -27.23 26.28 12.87
CA GLY A 406 -26.49 26.85 14.01
C GLY A 406 -26.36 28.37 13.90
N ASP A 407 -25.24 28.92 14.39
CA ASP A 407 -24.85 30.32 14.18
C ASP A 407 -24.01 30.48 12.90
N GLY A 408 -24.62 31.01 11.85
CA GLY A 408 -24.05 31.19 10.51
C GLY A 408 -23.19 32.44 10.36
N LYS A 409 -23.14 33.33 11.36
CA LYS A 409 -22.26 34.52 11.39
C LYS A 409 -22.39 35.42 10.15
N GLY A 410 -23.59 35.52 9.56
CA GLY A 410 -23.85 36.35 8.39
C GLY A 410 -23.27 35.81 7.07
N GLN A 411 -22.96 34.51 6.99
CA GLN A 411 -22.58 33.85 5.73
C GLN A 411 -23.74 33.82 4.72
N ASP A 412 -23.39 33.81 3.43
CA ASP A 412 -24.34 33.52 2.35
C ASP A 412 -24.51 32.00 2.20
N PHE A 413 -25.76 31.52 2.34
CA PHE A 413 -26.12 30.10 2.25
C PHE A 413 -26.49 29.64 0.83
N ALA A 414 -26.64 30.56 -0.13
CA ALA A 414 -26.99 30.23 -1.51
C ALA A 414 -26.09 29.15 -2.17
N PRO A 415 -24.77 29.07 -1.86
CA PRO A 415 -23.92 28.02 -2.43
C PRO A 415 -24.30 26.58 -2.05
N LEU A 416 -25.11 26.36 -1.01
CA LEU A 416 -25.61 25.02 -0.65
C LEU A 416 -26.70 24.53 -1.62
N ALA A 417 -27.38 25.43 -2.35
CA ALA A 417 -28.56 25.08 -3.14
C ALA A 417 -28.29 24.00 -4.20
N ALA A 418 -27.22 24.14 -4.98
CA ALA A 418 -26.91 23.20 -6.05
C ALA A 418 -26.48 21.80 -5.54
N PRO A 419 -25.58 21.68 -4.54
CA PRO A 419 -25.26 20.39 -3.92
C PRO A 419 -26.47 19.72 -3.26
N LEU A 420 -27.34 20.49 -2.59
CA LEU A 420 -28.56 19.97 -1.97
C LEU A 420 -29.50 19.37 -3.00
N ALA A 421 -29.82 20.09 -4.07
CA ALA A 421 -30.70 19.60 -5.14
C ALA A 421 -30.17 18.31 -5.79
N ARG A 422 -28.83 18.18 -5.87
CA ARG A 422 -28.17 17.02 -6.45
C ARG A 422 -28.20 15.79 -5.53
N TRP A 423 -27.86 15.95 -4.25
CA TRP A 423 -27.55 14.83 -3.36
C TRP A 423 -28.61 14.56 -2.30
N CYS A 424 -29.30 15.60 -1.81
CA CYS A 424 -30.18 15.47 -0.66
C CYS A 424 -31.59 15.00 -1.04
N ARG A 425 -32.15 14.15 -0.17
CA ARG A 425 -33.55 13.74 -0.16
C ARG A 425 -34.39 14.70 0.67
N ALA A 426 -33.87 15.08 1.83
CA ALA A 426 -34.48 16.02 2.76
C ALA A 426 -33.38 16.72 3.59
N VAL A 427 -33.72 17.86 4.17
CA VAL A 427 -32.84 18.65 5.03
C VAL A 427 -33.56 18.98 6.34
N MET A 428 -32.88 18.70 7.44
CA MET A 428 -33.30 19.02 8.80
C MET A 428 -32.54 20.26 9.26
N LEU A 429 -33.24 21.38 9.38
CA LEU A 429 -32.70 22.67 9.80
C LEU A 429 -32.75 22.79 11.32
N ILE A 430 -31.65 23.22 11.94
CA ILE A 430 -31.54 23.43 13.39
C ILE A 430 -30.88 24.78 13.73
N GLY A 431 -31.09 25.28 14.95
CA GLY A 431 -30.34 26.43 15.46
C GLY A 431 -30.80 27.80 14.96
N ARG A 432 -30.05 28.83 15.36
CA ARG A 432 -30.42 30.24 15.23
C ARG A 432 -30.76 30.67 13.81
N ASP A 433 -29.94 30.28 12.83
CA ASP A 433 -30.05 30.75 11.45
C ASP A 433 -30.87 29.81 10.55
N ALA A 434 -31.58 28.82 11.12
CA ALA A 434 -32.48 27.93 10.37
C ALA A 434 -33.49 28.70 9.48
N PRO A 435 -34.16 29.79 9.92
CA PRO A 435 -35.08 30.53 9.06
C PRO A 435 -34.40 31.20 7.86
N ALA A 436 -33.17 31.72 8.05
CA ALA A 436 -32.39 32.35 6.98
C ALA A 436 -31.93 31.31 5.95
N MET A 437 -31.50 30.13 6.41
CA MET A 437 -31.17 29.00 5.53
C MET A 437 -32.40 28.52 4.76
N ARG A 438 -33.57 28.42 5.40
CA ARG A 438 -34.82 28.02 4.73
C ARG A 438 -35.17 28.97 3.59
N ALA A 439 -35.04 30.28 3.81
CA ALA A 439 -35.29 31.29 2.79
C ALA A 439 -34.31 31.17 1.61
N ALA A 440 -33.01 30.99 1.88
CA ALA A 440 -31.98 30.88 0.86
C ALA A 440 -32.08 29.59 0.02
N LEU A 441 -32.71 28.54 0.55
CA LEU A 441 -32.75 27.19 -0.04
C LEU A 441 -34.15 26.78 -0.53
N ALA A 442 -35.13 27.67 -0.45
CA ALA A 442 -36.53 27.38 -0.78
C ALA A 442 -36.72 26.84 -2.21
N ASP A 443 -35.95 27.34 -3.17
CA ASP A 443 -36.10 27.01 -4.59
C ASP A 443 -35.37 25.71 -5.00
N THR A 444 -34.76 24.98 -4.06
CA THR A 444 -34.01 23.74 -4.34
C THR A 444 -34.91 22.56 -4.69
N GLY A 445 -36.19 22.60 -4.32
CA GLY A 445 -37.14 21.49 -4.48
C GLY A 445 -36.90 20.31 -3.52
N VAL A 446 -35.99 20.44 -2.56
CA VAL A 446 -35.72 19.45 -1.51
C VAL A 446 -36.59 19.78 -0.29
N GLU A 447 -37.12 18.77 0.38
CA GLU A 447 -37.94 18.97 1.59
C GLU A 447 -37.07 19.57 2.72
N LEU A 448 -37.47 20.75 3.22
CA LEU A 448 -36.80 21.45 4.32
C LEU A 448 -37.72 21.46 5.55
N THR A 449 -37.27 20.89 6.66
CA THR A 449 -38.04 20.89 7.92
C THR A 449 -37.21 21.45 9.07
N GLU A 450 -37.81 22.30 9.90
CA GLU A 450 -37.16 22.93 11.05
C GLU A 450 -37.38 22.09 12.32
N HIS A 451 -36.32 21.89 13.10
CA HIS A 451 -36.35 21.08 14.32
C HIS A 451 -35.73 21.83 15.51
N PRO A 452 -36.33 21.73 16.70
CA PRO A 452 -35.89 22.50 17.87
C PRO A 452 -34.59 21.96 18.49
N THR A 453 -34.25 20.70 18.26
CA THR A 453 -33.06 20.04 18.82
C THR A 453 -32.39 19.13 17.79
N LEU A 454 -31.09 18.87 17.99
CA LEU A 454 -30.34 17.94 17.15
C LEU A 454 -30.88 16.50 17.27
N GLN A 455 -31.37 16.12 18.45
CA GLN A 455 -32.02 14.82 18.67
C GLN A 455 -33.29 14.66 17.81
N ALA A 456 -34.16 15.68 17.84
CA ALA A 456 -35.39 15.68 17.03
C ALA A 456 -35.07 15.64 15.53
N ALA A 457 -34.10 16.44 15.09
CA ALA A 457 -33.60 16.42 13.71
C ALA A 457 -33.04 15.05 13.31
N THR A 458 -32.30 14.38 14.19
CA THR A 458 -31.69 13.07 13.93
C THR A 458 -32.74 11.98 13.82
N ARG A 459 -33.76 11.96 14.69
CA ARG A 459 -34.89 11.04 14.58
C ARG A 459 -35.72 11.29 13.32
N ALA A 460 -35.98 12.55 12.98
CA ALA A 460 -36.68 12.92 11.75
C ALA A 460 -35.88 12.49 10.50
N ALA A 461 -34.56 12.68 10.52
CA ALA A 461 -33.69 12.24 9.44
C ALA A 461 -33.72 10.70 9.26
N ALA A 462 -33.65 9.96 10.36
CA ALA A 462 -33.73 8.49 10.36
C ALA A 462 -35.07 7.96 9.84
N ALA A 463 -36.18 8.69 10.05
CA ALA A 463 -37.50 8.30 9.58
C ALA A 463 -37.67 8.47 8.05
N VAL A 464 -36.98 9.45 7.44
CA VAL A 464 -37.08 9.76 6.01
C VAL A 464 -36.03 9.02 5.17
N ALA A 465 -34.91 8.63 5.79
CA ALA A 465 -33.83 7.91 5.12
C ALA A 465 -34.25 6.51 4.64
N ARG A 466 -33.72 6.08 3.49
CA ARG A 466 -33.95 4.76 2.90
C ARG A 466 -32.67 3.92 2.88
N PRO A 467 -32.75 2.57 2.84
CA PRO A 467 -31.56 1.74 2.69
C PRO A 467 -30.72 2.17 1.47
N GLY A 468 -29.42 2.39 1.68
CA GLY A 468 -28.47 2.95 0.71
C GLY A 468 -28.32 4.48 0.76
N ASP A 469 -29.12 5.19 1.55
CA ASP A 469 -28.91 6.61 1.87
C ASP A 469 -27.95 6.75 3.06
N ALA A 470 -27.50 7.98 3.33
CA ALA A 470 -26.86 8.34 4.60
C ALA A 470 -27.49 9.56 5.29
N VAL A 471 -27.53 9.53 6.62
CA VAL A 471 -27.82 10.67 7.48
C VAL A 471 -26.50 11.39 7.79
N LEU A 472 -26.37 12.63 7.32
CA LEU A 472 -25.16 13.44 7.45
C LEU A 472 -25.41 14.63 8.39
N LEU A 473 -24.66 14.73 9.47
CA LEU A 473 -24.55 15.96 10.25
C LEU A 473 -23.41 16.82 9.67
N SER A 474 -23.72 17.83 8.86
CA SER A 474 -22.74 18.81 8.38
C SER A 474 -23.35 20.21 8.49
N PRO A 475 -23.03 20.97 9.56
CA PRO A 475 -23.88 22.07 10.04
C PRO A 475 -23.77 23.39 9.28
N ALA A 476 -22.75 23.60 8.46
CA ALA A 476 -22.42 24.87 7.78
C ALA A 476 -22.27 26.10 8.70
N CYS A 477 -22.45 25.92 10.00
CA CYS A 477 -22.57 26.96 11.02
C CYS A 477 -21.76 26.59 12.27
N ALA A 478 -21.37 27.62 13.03
CA ALA A 478 -20.80 27.43 14.36
C ALA A 478 -21.85 26.83 15.32
N SER A 479 -21.38 26.19 16.40
CA SER A 479 -22.23 25.46 17.34
C SER A 479 -22.64 26.24 18.59
N TRP A 480 -22.14 27.47 18.76
CA TRP A 480 -22.21 28.20 20.03
C TRP A 480 -23.60 28.64 20.46
N ASP A 481 -24.56 28.65 19.53
CA ASP A 481 -25.96 28.97 19.80
C ASP A 481 -26.68 27.86 20.59
N MET A 482 -26.28 26.61 20.41
CA MET A 482 -26.93 25.44 21.01
C MET A 482 -25.98 24.55 21.85
N PHE A 483 -24.66 24.67 21.69
CA PHE A 483 -23.68 23.76 22.29
C PHE A 483 -22.43 24.51 22.77
N SER A 484 -21.71 23.92 23.73
CA SER A 484 -20.41 24.41 24.23
C SER A 484 -19.24 24.26 23.23
N GLY A 485 -19.48 23.67 22.06
CA GLY A 485 -18.47 23.43 21.04
C GLY A 485 -18.90 22.35 20.05
N TYR A 486 -18.16 22.19 18.95
CA TYR A 486 -18.52 21.20 17.91
C TYR A 486 -18.40 19.75 18.43
N ALA A 487 -17.52 19.50 19.40
CA ALA A 487 -17.35 18.18 20.01
C ALA A 487 -18.57 17.76 20.83
N HIS A 488 -19.15 18.71 21.59
CA HIS A 488 -20.42 18.48 22.30
C HIS A 488 -21.55 18.19 21.31
N ARG A 489 -21.65 18.96 20.21
CA ARG A 489 -22.62 18.71 19.13
C ARG A 489 -22.48 17.31 18.52
N ALA A 490 -21.25 16.88 18.23
CA ALA A 490 -20.96 15.54 17.72
C ALA A 490 -21.33 14.43 18.71
N GLN A 491 -21.01 14.62 20.00
CA GLN A 491 -21.37 13.68 21.05
C GLN A 491 -22.89 13.49 21.16
N VAL A 492 -23.65 14.59 21.09
CA VAL A 492 -25.13 14.55 21.10
C VAL A 492 -25.65 13.77 19.88
N PHE A 493 -25.10 14.00 18.69
CA PHE A 493 -25.47 13.25 17.50
C PHE A 493 -25.18 11.75 17.63
N ARG A 494 -23.97 11.39 18.09
CA ARG A 494 -23.57 9.97 18.26
C ARG A 494 -24.45 9.25 19.28
N SER A 495 -24.71 9.89 20.42
CA SER A 495 -25.60 9.34 21.46
C SER A 495 -26.99 9.05 20.90
N GLU A 496 -27.55 9.98 20.10
CA GLU A 496 -28.87 9.78 19.52
C GLU A 496 -28.88 8.65 18.48
N VAL A 497 -27.81 8.51 17.69
CA VAL A 497 -27.68 7.39 16.74
C VAL A 497 -27.62 6.03 17.47
N GLU A 498 -26.94 5.98 18.62
CA GLU A 498 -26.90 4.81 19.48
C GLU A 498 -28.28 4.48 20.06
N ASP A 499 -29.03 5.50 20.51
CA ASP A 499 -30.40 5.33 21.00
C ASP A 499 -31.35 4.81 19.90
N ILE A 500 -31.24 5.34 18.67
CA ILE A 500 -32.00 4.85 17.51
C ILE A 500 -31.65 3.38 17.19
N ALA A 501 -30.40 2.97 17.35
CA ALA A 501 -29.98 1.58 17.14
C ALA A 501 -30.57 0.66 18.22
N ALA A 502 -30.59 1.11 19.47
CA ALA A 502 -31.17 0.40 20.60
C ALA A 502 -32.69 0.22 20.47
N ASP A 503 -33.41 1.30 20.11
CA ASP A 503 -34.88 1.29 19.88
C ASP A 503 -35.30 0.26 18.82
N LYS A 504 -34.42 -0.06 17.86
CA LYS A 504 -34.65 -1.03 16.78
C LYS A 504 -34.21 -2.46 17.11
N GLY A 505 -33.86 -2.76 18.36
CA GLY A 505 -33.53 -4.11 18.84
C GLY A 505 -32.20 -4.66 18.30
N ARG A 506 -31.28 -3.80 17.84
CA ARG A 506 -29.94 -4.21 17.39
C ARG A 506 -28.93 -3.87 18.48
N PHE A 507 -28.49 -4.88 19.24
CA PHE A 507 -27.32 -4.73 20.11
C PHE A 507 -26.10 -4.29 19.27
N ALA A 508 -25.40 -3.27 19.76
CA ALA A 508 -24.24 -2.63 19.16
C ALA A 508 -23.03 -3.58 19.07
N SER A 509 -23.04 -4.53 18.13
CA SER A 509 -21.90 -5.42 17.85
C SER A 509 -21.10 -5.02 16.61
N ARG A 510 -21.28 -3.79 16.09
CA ARG A 510 -20.47 -3.26 14.97
C ARG A 510 -19.89 -1.86 15.19
N LEU A 511 -19.96 -1.34 16.41
CA LEU A 511 -19.31 -0.09 16.79
C LEU A 511 -18.05 -0.44 17.59
N ALA A 512 -16.89 0.02 17.10
CA ALA A 512 -15.52 -0.18 17.62
C ALA A 512 -14.83 -1.54 17.36
N GLY A 513 -14.02 -1.58 16.30
CA GLY A 513 -12.94 -2.57 16.14
C GLY A 513 -11.59 -1.94 16.46
N CYS A 514 -11.14 -2.04 17.72
CA CYS A 514 -9.73 -2.01 18.15
C CYS A 514 -9.60 -2.35 19.66
N GLY A 515 -8.98 -3.49 19.99
CA GLY A 515 -8.16 -3.65 21.19
C GLY A 515 -8.71 -4.44 22.40
N TYR A 516 -7.97 -5.50 22.75
CA TYR A 516 -7.85 -6.20 24.04
C TYR A 516 -8.96 -7.18 24.48
N ALA A 517 -8.61 -8.48 24.40
CA ALA A 517 -9.23 -9.54 25.17
C ALA A 517 -8.50 -9.71 26.52
N VAL A 518 -9.27 -9.68 27.60
CA VAL A 518 -8.90 -10.21 28.93
C VAL A 518 -10.01 -11.20 29.31
N PRO A 519 -9.69 -12.40 29.84
CA PRO A 519 -10.64 -13.49 29.95
C PRO A 519 -11.47 -13.40 31.23
N SER A 520 -12.68 -13.97 31.19
CA SER A 520 -13.45 -14.28 32.39
C SER A 520 -13.92 -15.73 32.34
N ASP A 521 -13.41 -16.50 33.30
CA ASP A 521 -13.92 -17.79 33.76
C ASP A 521 -15.33 -17.63 34.35
N GLU A 522 -16.18 -18.65 34.16
CA GLU A 522 -16.86 -19.41 35.24
C GLU A 522 -17.70 -20.56 34.60
N VAL A 523 -17.30 -21.82 34.79
CA VAL A 523 -17.79 -22.81 35.79
C VAL A 523 -19.18 -23.41 35.47
N GLY A 524 -19.21 -24.75 35.29
CA GLY A 524 -20.34 -25.56 35.78
C GLY A 524 -20.62 -26.91 35.08
N SER A 525 -20.20 -28.01 35.73
CA SER A 525 -20.81 -29.37 35.74
C SER A 525 -20.59 -30.27 34.50
N VAL A 526 -19.76 -31.32 34.46
CA VAL A 526 -19.53 -32.54 35.30
C VAL A 526 -20.64 -33.60 35.26
N GLY A 527 -20.31 -34.73 34.61
CA GLY A 527 -20.94 -36.04 34.71
C GLY A 527 -20.63 -36.82 33.42
N GLY A 528 -19.80 -37.85 33.32
CA GLY A 528 -19.27 -38.78 34.30
C GLY A 528 -19.77 -40.18 33.96
N MET A 529 -19.01 -41.00 33.21
CA MET A 529 -18.66 -42.39 33.56
C MET A 529 -17.99 -43.17 32.41
N ARG A 530 -16.90 -43.85 32.79
CA ARG A 530 -16.19 -44.90 32.06
C ARG A 530 -16.95 -46.23 32.12
N GLY A 531 -16.64 -47.15 31.21
CA GLY A 531 -16.86 -48.58 31.44
C GLY A 531 -16.58 -49.48 30.25
N ILE A 532 -15.40 -50.10 30.24
CA ILE A 532 -14.96 -51.17 29.32
C ILE A 532 -15.33 -52.53 29.94
N GLY A 533 -15.70 -53.54 29.13
CA GLY A 533 -15.38 -54.95 29.47
C GLY A 533 -16.34 -56.08 29.06
N SER A 534 -15.86 -56.92 28.12
CA SER A 534 -15.91 -58.40 28.07
C SER A 534 -17.23 -59.22 27.89
N GLY A 535 -17.37 -59.82 26.68
CA GLY A 535 -17.78 -61.22 26.28
C GLY A 535 -19.00 -61.95 26.90
N PRO A 536 -19.39 -63.18 26.46
CA PRO A 536 -18.88 -64.02 25.36
C PRO A 536 -19.93 -64.73 24.44
N ALA A 537 -19.43 -65.33 23.35
CA ALA A 537 -19.82 -66.56 22.63
C ALA A 537 -21.30 -67.02 22.47
N THR A 538 -21.72 -67.21 21.20
CA THR A 538 -22.62 -68.30 20.77
C THR A 538 -22.20 -68.87 19.41
N ARG A 539 -22.55 -70.15 19.21
CA ARG A 539 -21.96 -71.16 18.31
C ARG A 539 -22.51 -71.16 16.88
N GLY A 540 -21.62 -71.43 15.92
CA GLY A 540 -21.67 -72.62 15.03
C GLY A 540 -22.64 -72.66 13.84
N ALA A 541 -22.09 -72.61 12.62
CA ALA A 541 -22.29 -73.60 11.54
C ALA A 541 -21.64 -73.13 10.22
N GLY A 542 -20.89 -74.00 9.53
CA GLY A 542 -20.80 -73.97 8.06
C GLY A 542 -19.52 -73.49 7.38
N LEU A 543 -18.33 -73.92 7.82
CA LEU A 543 -17.10 -73.88 7.00
C LEU A 543 -16.88 -75.25 6.37
N ALA A 544 -17.37 -75.48 5.13
CA ALA A 544 -16.90 -76.56 4.25
C ALA A 544 -17.47 -76.54 2.80
N SER A 545 -18.48 -75.74 2.45
CA SER A 545 -19.20 -75.86 1.16
C SER A 545 -19.05 -74.69 0.17
N ALA A 546 -18.34 -73.60 0.51
CA ALA A 546 -18.29 -72.40 -0.33
C ALA A 546 -16.99 -72.19 -1.13
N VAL A 547 -16.17 -73.23 -1.32
CA VAL A 547 -14.84 -73.13 -1.98
C VAL A 547 -14.91 -73.34 -3.51
N SER A 548 -16.09 -73.54 -4.10
CA SER A 548 -16.21 -73.92 -5.53
C SER A 548 -17.11 -73.02 -6.40
N GLY A 549 -17.39 -71.77 -5.97
CA GLY A 549 -18.39 -70.94 -6.66
C GLY A 549 -18.09 -69.45 -6.88
N MET A 550 -16.93 -68.91 -6.49
CA MET A 550 -16.63 -67.50 -6.79
C MET A 550 -16.01 -67.35 -8.18
N ARG A 551 -16.86 -67.04 -9.16
CA ARG A 551 -16.44 -66.35 -10.38
C ARG A 551 -15.51 -65.20 -9.97
N PRO A 552 -14.34 -65.01 -10.59
CA PRO A 552 -13.51 -63.85 -10.30
C PRO A 552 -14.37 -62.62 -10.57
N LEU A 553 -14.67 -61.85 -9.52
CA LEU A 553 -15.14 -60.49 -9.69
C LEU A 553 -14.04 -59.80 -10.47
N ARG A 554 -14.22 -59.68 -11.80
CA ARG A 554 -13.41 -58.83 -12.65
C ARG A 554 -13.53 -57.44 -12.05
N SER A 555 -12.59 -57.06 -11.18
CA SER A 555 -12.44 -55.65 -10.85
C SER A 555 -12.25 -54.95 -12.19
N ARG A 556 -13.11 -53.99 -12.50
CA ARG A 556 -12.94 -53.14 -13.67
C ARG A 556 -11.75 -52.25 -13.38
N MET A 557 -10.55 -52.82 -13.44
CA MET A 557 -9.30 -52.09 -13.40
C MET A 557 -9.37 -51.11 -14.58
N ARG A 558 -9.56 -49.84 -14.26
CA ARG A 558 -9.70 -48.76 -15.24
C ARG A 558 -8.48 -48.74 -16.15
N ASP A 559 -8.65 -48.32 -17.40
CA ASP A 559 -7.61 -48.37 -18.43
C ASP A 559 -6.38 -47.51 -18.11
N TYR A 560 -6.56 -46.45 -17.34
CA TYR A 560 -5.51 -45.53 -16.90
C TYR A 560 -5.87 -44.86 -15.57
N ASP A 561 -4.90 -44.18 -14.97
CA ASP A 561 -5.02 -43.48 -13.70
C ASP A 561 -5.75 -42.13 -13.82
N HIS A 562 -7.05 -42.15 -13.49
CA HIS A 562 -7.87 -40.93 -13.46
C HIS A 562 -7.44 -39.92 -12.41
N SER A 563 -6.81 -40.34 -11.31
CA SER A 563 -6.42 -39.41 -10.23
C SER A 563 -5.28 -38.49 -10.68
N LEU A 564 -4.32 -39.04 -11.43
CA LEU A 564 -3.25 -38.28 -12.06
C LEU A 564 -3.80 -37.30 -13.11
N LEU A 565 -4.75 -37.76 -13.93
CA LEU A 565 -5.40 -36.93 -14.95
C LEU A 565 -6.16 -35.75 -14.33
N TRP A 566 -7.00 -35.99 -13.32
CA TRP A 566 -7.78 -34.93 -12.68
C TRP A 566 -6.91 -33.94 -11.89
N ALA A 567 -5.84 -34.40 -11.22
CA ALA A 567 -4.88 -33.50 -10.59
C ALA A 567 -4.17 -32.60 -11.62
N THR A 568 -3.84 -33.16 -12.79
CA THR A 568 -3.23 -32.41 -13.90
C THR A 568 -4.19 -31.36 -14.46
N ILE A 569 -5.45 -31.76 -14.73
CA ILE A 569 -6.49 -30.84 -15.21
C ILE A 569 -6.75 -29.73 -14.19
N ALA A 570 -6.80 -30.06 -12.89
CA ALA A 570 -6.99 -29.06 -11.84
C ALA A 570 -5.87 -28.01 -11.82
N LEU A 571 -4.60 -28.43 -11.93
CA LEU A 571 -3.47 -27.50 -12.00
C LEU A 571 -3.47 -26.66 -13.29
N LEU A 572 -3.81 -27.24 -14.44
CA LEU A 572 -3.90 -26.50 -15.71
C LEU A 572 -5.05 -25.47 -15.69
N SER A 573 -6.21 -25.85 -15.14
CA SER A 573 -7.36 -24.95 -14.98
C SER A 573 -7.05 -23.82 -13.99
N LEU A 574 -6.41 -24.14 -12.87
CA LEU A 574 -5.92 -23.12 -11.94
C LEU A 574 -4.89 -22.21 -12.61
N GLY A 575 -3.94 -22.77 -13.35
CA GLY A 575 -2.96 -22.03 -14.13
C GLY A 575 -3.60 -21.04 -15.10
N LEU A 576 -4.64 -21.47 -15.83
CA LEU A 576 -5.40 -20.60 -16.73
C LEU A 576 -6.01 -19.40 -16.00
N VAL A 577 -6.69 -19.65 -14.87
CA VAL A 577 -7.31 -18.59 -14.05
C VAL A 577 -6.25 -17.65 -13.48
N MET A 578 -5.16 -18.19 -12.94
CA MET A 578 -4.13 -17.39 -12.28
C MET A 578 -3.24 -16.64 -13.26
N VAL A 579 -2.96 -17.20 -14.44
CA VAL A 579 -2.26 -16.47 -15.51
C VAL A 579 -3.12 -15.31 -15.99
N TYR A 580 -4.43 -15.50 -16.15
CA TYR A 580 -5.33 -14.38 -16.44
C TYR A 580 -5.28 -13.33 -15.32
N SER A 581 -5.51 -13.74 -14.08
CA SER A 581 -5.54 -12.82 -12.93
C SER A 581 -4.23 -12.03 -12.77
N ALA A 582 -3.09 -12.68 -12.94
CA ALA A 582 -1.76 -12.06 -12.83
C ALA A 582 -1.36 -11.21 -14.05
N SER A 583 -1.99 -11.40 -15.22
CA SER A 583 -1.61 -10.70 -16.46
C SER A 583 -2.58 -9.61 -16.90
N ILE A 584 -3.81 -9.57 -16.36
CA ILE A 584 -4.86 -8.62 -16.77
C ILE A 584 -4.44 -7.16 -16.62
N ALA A 585 -3.63 -6.84 -15.61
CA ALA A 585 -3.15 -5.49 -15.31
C ALA A 585 -1.79 -5.14 -15.97
N LEU A 586 -1.19 -6.07 -16.72
CA LEU A 586 0.12 -5.83 -17.37
C LEU A 586 0.09 -4.71 -18.41
N PRO A 587 -0.95 -4.58 -19.27
CA PRO A 587 -1.01 -3.48 -20.24
C PRO A 587 -1.00 -2.08 -19.62
N ASP A 588 -1.35 -1.96 -18.34
CA ASP A 588 -1.31 -0.68 -17.61
C ASP A 588 0.13 -0.19 -17.39
N SER A 589 1.14 -1.04 -17.65
CA SER A 589 2.55 -0.65 -17.67
C SER A 589 3.01 -0.17 -19.06
N PRO A 590 3.94 0.80 -19.13
CA PRO A 590 4.54 1.23 -20.39
C PRO A 590 5.16 0.07 -21.19
N LYS A 591 5.73 -0.93 -20.50
CA LYS A 591 6.38 -2.11 -21.10
C LYS A 591 5.41 -2.99 -21.90
N TYR A 592 4.13 -3.07 -21.49
CA TYR A 592 3.14 -3.92 -22.15
C TYR A 592 1.94 -3.15 -22.72
N SER A 593 1.99 -1.82 -22.74
CA SER A 593 0.95 -0.92 -23.28
C SER A 593 0.48 -1.23 -24.71
N ALA A 594 1.34 -1.85 -25.52
CA ALA A 594 1.01 -2.27 -26.89
C ALA A 594 0.16 -3.56 -26.96
N TYR A 595 -0.03 -4.27 -25.84
CA TYR A 595 -0.75 -5.54 -25.79
C TYR A 595 -2.13 -5.37 -25.17
N ALA A 596 -3.13 -6.07 -25.73
CA ALA A 596 -4.44 -6.13 -25.11
C ALA A 596 -4.40 -6.88 -23.76
N PRO A 597 -5.32 -6.59 -22.80
CA PRO A 597 -5.40 -7.27 -21.50
C PRO A 597 -5.46 -8.80 -21.57
N TYR A 598 -6.09 -9.33 -22.62
CA TYR A 598 -6.24 -10.77 -22.85
C TYR A 598 -5.07 -11.39 -23.65
N HIS A 599 -4.02 -10.63 -24.00
CA HIS A 599 -2.93 -11.13 -24.85
C HIS A 599 -2.23 -12.37 -24.26
N PHE A 600 -1.85 -12.31 -22.99
CA PHE A 600 -1.17 -13.41 -22.30
C PHE A 600 -2.10 -14.60 -22.08
N LEU A 601 -3.36 -14.35 -21.75
CA LEU A 601 -4.38 -15.39 -21.64
C LEU A 601 -4.53 -16.16 -22.96
N MET A 602 -4.70 -15.46 -24.09
CA MET A 602 -4.88 -16.10 -25.39
C MET A 602 -3.66 -16.94 -25.79
N ARG A 603 -2.44 -16.46 -25.50
CA ARG A 603 -1.21 -17.24 -25.72
C ARG A 603 -1.11 -18.44 -24.78
N HIS A 604 -1.57 -18.31 -23.54
CA HIS A 604 -1.60 -19.43 -22.60
C HIS A 604 -2.59 -20.51 -23.05
N VAL A 605 -3.80 -20.11 -23.48
CA VAL A 605 -4.81 -21.02 -24.07
C VAL A 605 -4.25 -21.72 -25.31
N ALA A 606 -3.59 -20.99 -26.22
CA ALA A 606 -2.95 -21.58 -27.39
C ALA A 606 -1.86 -22.59 -26.98
N SER A 607 -1.07 -22.29 -25.95
CA SER A 607 -0.04 -23.19 -25.42
C SER A 607 -0.65 -24.44 -24.78
N LEU A 608 -1.77 -24.31 -24.07
CA LEU A 608 -2.54 -25.43 -23.53
C LEU A 608 -3.10 -26.32 -24.65
N ALA A 609 -3.63 -25.74 -25.72
CA ALA A 609 -4.15 -26.49 -26.87
C ALA A 609 -3.03 -27.26 -27.60
N ILE A 610 -1.89 -26.61 -27.86
CA ILE A 610 -0.70 -27.25 -28.44
C ILE A 610 -0.17 -28.33 -27.49
N GLY A 611 -0.14 -28.07 -26.19
CA GLY A 611 0.24 -29.03 -25.16
C GLY A 611 -0.66 -30.26 -25.11
N ALA A 612 -1.98 -30.08 -25.20
CA ALA A 612 -2.96 -31.15 -25.27
C ALA A 612 -2.79 -32.00 -26.53
N LEU A 613 -2.56 -31.38 -27.69
CA LEU A 613 -2.24 -32.09 -28.93
C LEU A 613 -0.94 -32.89 -28.81
N GLY A 614 0.11 -32.28 -28.26
CA GLY A 614 1.39 -32.94 -27.99
C GLY A 614 1.23 -34.13 -27.04
N ALA A 615 0.43 -33.98 -25.99
CA ALA A 615 0.08 -35.05 -25.05
C ALA A 615 -0.67 -36.20 -25.74
N LEU A 616 -1.65 -35.91 -26.60
CA LEU A 616 -2.37 -36.92 -27.37
C LEU A 616 -1.42 -37.71 -28.29
N VAL A 617 -0.53 -37.02 -29.01
CA VAL A 617 0.48 -37.66 -29.86
C VAL A 617 1.42 -38.52 -29.02
N ALA A 618 1.97 -37.99 -27.93
CA ALA A 618 2.89 -38.70 -27.05
C ALA A 618 2.26 -39.95 -26.42
N PHE A 619 0.99 -39.88 -26.02
CA PHE A 619 0.25 -41.02 -25.46
C PHE A 619 0.00 -42.14 -26.48
N ARG A 620 -0.01 -41.84 -27.79
CA ARG A 620 -0.15 -42.85 -28.84
C ARG A 620 1.16 -43.59 -29.14
N ILE A 621 2.31 -43.02 -28.77
CA ILE A 621 3.63 -43.61 -29.04
C ILE A 621 3.96 -44.65 -27.94
N PRO A 622 4.20 -45.93 -28.30
CA PRO A 622 4.55 -46.96 -27.32
C PRO A 622 5.86 -46.65 -26.59
N VAL A 623 5.96 -47.02 -25.31
CA VAL A 623 7.14 -46.71 -24.45
C VAL A 623 8.43 -47.29 -25.05
N LYS A 624 8.35 -48.44 -25.72
CA LYS A 624 9.47 -49.07 -26.42
C LYS A 624 10.07 -48.19 -27.53
N THR A 625 9.25 -47.36 -28.17
CA THR A 625 9.72 -46.43 -29.20
C THR A 625 10.56 -45.32 -28.56
N TRP A 626 10.11 -44.78 -27.42
CA TRP A 626 10.87 -43.80 -26.65
C TRP A 626 12.23 -44.36 -26.22
N ASP A 627 12.30 -45.62 -25.79
CA ASP A 627 13.55 -46.30 -25.46
C ASP A 627 14.50 -46.37 -26.67
N LYS A 628 14.01 -46.86 -27.81
CA LYS A 628 14.78 -47.00 -29.05
C LYS A 628 15.38 -45.67 -29.52
N TYR A 629 14.64 -44.57 -29.40
CA TYR A 629 15.05 -43.26 -29.90
C TYR A 629 15.69 -42.36 -28.82
N ALA A 630 15.81 -42.81 -27.57
CA ALA A 630 16.32 -42.00 -26.46
C ALA A 630 17.68 -41.31 -26.74
N PRO A 631 18.71 -41.99 -27.28
CA PRO A 631 19.99 -41.34 -27.58
C PRO A 631 19.89 -40.29 -28.69
N ARG A 632 19.01 -40.51 -29.68
CA ARG A 632 18.79 -39.57 -30.79
C ARG A 632 18.06 -38.33 -30.31
N LEU A 633 17.06 -38.51 -29.45
CA LEU A 633 16.33 -37.39 -28.83
C LEU A 633 17.27 -36.51 -27.99
N PHE A 634 18.16 -37.14 -27.21
CA PHE A 634 19.21 -36.43 -26.46
C PHE A 634 20.14 -35.65 -27.37
N LEU A 635 20.63 -36.26 -28.46
CA LEU A 635 21.51 -35.58 -29.42
C LEU A 635 20.80 -34.41 -30.11
N VAL A 636 19.54 -34.56 -30.52
CA VAL A 636 18.75 -33.47 -31.10
C VAL A 636 18.58 -32.33 -30.10
N ALA A 637 18.24 -32.63 -28.85
CA ALA A 637 18.14 -31.62 -27.80
C ALA A 637 19.48 -30.90 -27.57
N LEU A 638 20.59 -31.63 -27.63
CA LEU A 638 21.94 -31.07 -27.49
C LEU A 638 22.28 -30.12 -28.64
N VAL A 639 21.97 -30.51 -29.88
CA VAL A 639 22.13 -29.66 -31.06
C VAL A 639 21.28 -28.39 -30.93
N LEU A 640 20.07 -28.47 -30.38
CA LEU A 640 19.23 -27.29 -30.15
C LEU A 640 19.81 -26.33 -29.10
N LEU A 641 20.44 -26.84 -28.02
CA LEU A 641 21.18 -25.99 -27.06
C LEU A 641 22.38 -25.30 -27.71
N VAL A 642 23.09 -25.98 -28.61
CA VAL A 642 24.17 -25.31 -29.37
C VAL A 642 23.59 -24.28 -30.34
N ALA A 643 22.50 -24.62 -31.03
CA ALA A 643 21.88 -23.76 -32.03
C ALA A 643 21.37 -22.44 -31.44
N VAL A 644 20.83 -22.44 -30.22
CA VAL A 644 20.33 -21.21 -29.58
C VAL A 644 21.44 -20.24 -29.18
N LEU A 645 22.68 -20.71 -29.03
CA LEU A 645 23.84 -19.84 -28.77
C LEU A 645 24.29 -19.08 -30.03
N ILE A 646 23.99 -19.61 -31.22
CA ILE A 646 24.38 -19.02 -32.51
C ILE A 646 23.67 -17.66 -32.70
N PRO A 647 24.41 -16.56 -32.95
CA PRO A 647 23.81 -15.27 -33.27
C PRO A 647 22.85 -15.42 -34.46
N HIS A 648 21.70 -14.73 -34.43
CA HIS A 648 20.60 -14.78 -35.42
C HIS A 648 19.63 -15.96 -35.30
N ILE A 649 20.04 -17.10 -34.75
CA ILE A 649 19.12 -18.22 -34.44
C ILE A 649 18.49 -18.02 -33.05
N GLY A 650 19.34 -17.74 -32.04
CA GLY A 650 18.88 -17.41 -30.70
C GLY A 650 18.39 -15.98 -30.60
N LYS A 651 17.15 -15.79 -30.15
CA LYS A 651 16.60 -14.47 -29.83
C LYS A 651 17.18 -13.99 -28.49
N GLY A 652 17.85 -12.85 -28.51
CA GLY A 652 18.33 -12.18 -27.31
C GLY A 652 17.20 -11.43 -26.61
N VAL A 653 16.91 -11.78 -25.36
CA VAL A 653 15.97 -11.06 -24.49
C VAL A 653 16.70 -10.81 -23.17
N ASN A 654 16.73 -9.56 -22.69
CA ASN A 654 17.43 -9.15 -21.46
C ASN A 654 18.91 -9.61 -21.38
N GLY A 655 19.63 -9.60 -22.51
CA GLY A 655 21.04 -9.99 -22.58
C GLY A 655 21.30 -11.52 -22.58
N ALA A 656 20.27 -12.37 -22.57
CA ALA A 656 20.39 -13.82 -22.65
C ALA A 656 19.77 -14.37 -23.95
N ARG A 657 20.45 -15.33 -24.61
CA ARG A 657 19.95 -16.07 -25.77
C ARG A 657 19.43 -17.43 -25.33
N ARG A 658 18.12 -17.52 -25.08
CA ARG A 658 17.48 -18.75 -24.57
C ARG A 658 16.35 -19.27 -25.44
N TRP A 659 15.94 -18.51 -26.45
CA TRP A 659 14.71 -18.78 -27.20
C TRP A 659 14.99 -18.87 -28.69
N ILE A 660 14.43 -19.88 -29.34
CA ILE A 660 14.39 -20.02 -30.80
C ILE A 660 13.00 -19.58 -31.25
N SER A 661 12.92 -18.63 -32.19
CA SER A 661 11.62 -18.14 -32.70
C SER A 661 11.11 -19.07 -33.79
N LEU A 662 9.92 -19.64 -33.60
CA LEU A 662 9.22 -20.46 -34.60
C LEU A 662 8.17 -19.63 -35.38
N GLY A 663 8.30 -18.30 -35.36
CA GLY A 663 7.34 -17.35 -35.95
C GLY A 663 6.09 -17.15 -35.07
N ILE A 664 5.36 -18.22 -34.78
CA ILE A 664 4.09 -18.16 -34.02
C ILE A 664 4.35 -18.21 -32.51
N THR A 665 5.30 -19.03 -32.07
CA THR A 665 5.69 -19.21 -30.67
C THR A 665 7.20 -19.17 -30.53
N ASN A 666 7.67 -18.90 -29.32
CA ASN A 666 9.09 -19.02 -28.99
C ASN A 666 9.29 -20.35 -28.25
N MET A 667 10.33 -21.08 -28.64
CA MET A 667 10.66 -22.41 -28.11
C MET A 667 11.94 -22.31 -27.29
N GLN A 668 11.91 -22.80 -26.07
CA GLN A 668 13.08 -22.87 -25.20
C GLN A 668 13.71 -24.27 -25.27
N PRO A 669 14.93 -24.43 -25.82
CA PRO A 669 15.58 -25.74 -25.94
C PRO A 669 15.82 -26.47 -24.62
N SER A 670 16.02 -25.72 -23.52
CA SER A 670 16.23 -26.31 -22.20
C SER A 670 15.02 -27.09 -21.68
N GLU A 671 13.80 -26.74 -22.10
CA GLU A 671 12.57 -27.50 -21.79
C GLU A 671 12.58 -28.89 -22.45
N ILE A 672 13.06 -28.98 -23.69
CA ILE A 672 13.20 -30.25 -24.42
C ILE A 672 14.32 -31.08 -23.83
N MET A 673 15.42 -30.43 -23.44
CA MET A 673 16.53 -31.12 -22.81
C MET A 673 16.11 -31.79 -21.49
N LYS A 674 15.21 -31.18 -20.69
CA LYS A 674 14.66 -31.84 -19.48
C LYS A 674 13.95 -33.15 -19.81
N LEU A 675 13.09 -33.17 -20.84
CA LEU A 675 12.45 -34.40 -21.30
C LEU A 675 13.49 -35.40 -21.85
N ALA A 676 14.42 -34.94 -22.69
CA ALA A 676 15.41 -35.77 -23.34
C ALA A 676 16.38 -36.42 -22.33
N VAL A 677 16.85 -35.68 -21.32
CA VAL A 677 17.67 -36.20 -20.21
C VAL A 677 16.87 -37.20 -19.39
N THR A 678 15.61 -36.95 -19.09
CA THR A 678 14.77 -37.89 -18.33
C THR A 678 14.72 -39.26 -19.01
N ILE A 679 14.49 -39.28 -20.33
CA ILE A 679 14.40 -40.50 -21.13
C ILE A 679 15.78 -41.12 -21.34
N TYR A 680 16.78 -40.31 -21.68
CA TYR A 680 18.16 -40.76 -21.90
C TYR A 680 18.79 -41.33 -20.64
N ALA A 681 18.55 -40.73 -19.48
CA ALA A 681 19.05 -41.25 -18.21
C ALA A 681 18.47 -42.62 -17.89
N ALA A 682 17.16 -42.81 -18.08
CA ALA A 682 16.55 -44.13 -17.93
C ALA A 682 17.14 -45.17 -18.90
N ASN A 683 17.28 -44.81 -20.18
CA ASN A 683 17.90 -45.68 -21.20
C ASN A 683 19.36 -46.02 -20.85
N TYR A 684 20.14 -45.02 -20.45
CA TYR A 684 21.55 -45.17 -20.08
C TYR A 684 21.72 -46.10 -18.89
N THR A 685 20.92 -45.88 -17.83
CA THR A 685 20.95 -46.73 -16.63
C THR A 685 20.64 -48.18 -16.98
N VAL A 686 19.62 -48.44 -17.81
CA VAL A 686 19.30 -49.81 -18.25
C VAL A 686 20.44 -50.42 -19.07
N ARG A 687 21.02 -49.67 -20.01
CA ARG A 687 22.14 -50.15 -20.85
C ARG A 687 23.44 -50.40 -20.08
N LYS A 688 23.64 -49.71 -18.95
CA LYS A 688 24.87 -49.74 -18.16
C LYS A 688 24.65 -50.31 -16.76
N GLN A 689 23.54 -51.03 -16.54
CA GLN A 689 23.13 -51.55 -15.24
C GLN A 689 24.25 -52.35 -14.56
N GLU A 690 24.95 -53.22 -15.30
CA GLU A 690 26.08 -54.03 -14.80
C GLU A 690 27.28 -53.20 -14.31
N TYR A 691 27.43 -51.98 -14.82
CA TYR A 691 28.56 -51.10 -14.50
C TYR A 691 28.18 -49.96 -13.53
N MET A 692 26.94 -49.90 -13.02
CA MET A 692 26.46 -48.81 -12.15
C MET A 692 27.20 -48.70 -10.80
N HIS A 693 27.88 -49.76 -10.38
CA HIS A 693 28.74 -49.76 -9.20
C HIS A 693 30.17 -49.24 -9.48
N GLN A 694 30.56 -49.08 -10.75
CA GLN A 694 31.88 -48.63 -11.17
C GLN A 694 31.88 -47.16 -11.56
N PHE A 695 32.77 -46.36 -10.95
CA PHE A 695 32.87 -44.93 -11.23
C PHE A 695 33.20 -44.63 -12.70
N ALA A 696 34.27 -45.25 -13.24
CA ALA A 696 34.78 -44.92 -14.57
C ALA A 696 33.88 -45.38 -15.72
N LYS A 697 33.27 -46.57 -15.63
CA LYS A 697 32.48 -47.16 -16.73
C LYS A 697 30.97 -46.91 -16.63
N GLY A 698 30.46 -46.75 -15.41
CA GLY A 698 29.04 -46.48 -15.16
C GLY A 698 28.76 -44.99 -15.04
N PHE A 699 29.38 -44.33 -14.07
CA PHE A 699 29.03 -42.95 -13.71
C PHE A 699 29.67 -41.88 -14.59
N LEU A 700 30.98 -41.93 -14.81
CA LEU A 700 31.76 -40.88 -15.49
C LEU A 700 31.22 -40.49 -16.88
N PRO A 701 30.79 -41.41 -17.78
CA PRO A 701 30.27 -41.01 -19.09
C PRO A 701 28.96 -40.20 -18.98
N MET A 702 28.11 -40.54 -18.02
CA MET A 702 26.87 -39.79 -17.77
C MET A 702 27.17 -38.44 -17.14
N ALA A 703 28.13 -38.38 -16.21
CA ALA A 703 28.59 -37.13 -15.62
C ALA A 703 29.17 -36.18 -16.67
N LEU A 704 29.92 -36.70 -17.64
CA LEU A 704 30.43 -35.93 -18.77
C LEU A 704 29.29 -35.43 -19.66
N ALA A 705 28.31 -36.29 -19.99
CA ALA A 705 27.14 -35.89 -20.77
C ALA A 705 26.35 -34.76 -20.09
N VAL A 706 26.03 -34.90 -18.79
CA VAL A 706 25.36 -33.86 -17.99
C VAL A 706 26.24 -32.63 -17.82
N GLY A 707 27.56 -32.80 -17.71
CA GLY A 707 28.53 -31.72 -17.62
C GLY A 707 28.58 -30.86 -18.88
N VAL A 708 28.53 -31.48 -20.07
CA VAL A 708 28.42 -30.77 -21.36
C VAL A 708 27.10 -30.01 -21.45
N VAL A 709 25.98 -30.65 -21.09
CA VAL A 709 24.66 -29.99 -21.04
C VAL A 709 24.68 -28.82 -20.05
N GLY A 710 25.27 -29.01 -18.88
CA GLY A 710 25.40 -27.96 -17.86
C GLY A 710 26.26 -26.81 -18.33
N ALA A 711 27.38 -27.08 -19.01
CA ALA A 711 28.22 -26.04 -19.59
C ALA A 711 27.45 -25.19 -20.62
N LEU A 712 26.69 -25.83 -21.53
CA LEU A 712 25.85 -25.12 -22.51
C LEU A 712 24.78 -24.28 -21.82
N LEU A 713 24.07 -24.82 -20.83
CA LEU A 713 23.04 -24.07 -20.09
C LEU A 713 23.62 -22.90 -19.29
N LEU A 714 24.83 -23.04 -18.75
CA LEU A 714 25.52 -21.94 -18.08
C LEU A 714 25.98 -20.84 -19.06
N LEU A 715 26.26 -21.19 -20.33
CA LEU A 715 26.49 -20.23 -21.42
C LEU A 715 25.20 -19.53 -21.87
N GLU A 716 24.02 -20.15 -21.65
CA GLU A 716 22.67 -19.57 -21.84
C GLU A 716 22.15 -18.78 -20.62
N PRO A 717 23.02 -18.38 -19.70
CA PRO A 717 22.73 -18.11 -18.28
C PRO A 717 21.56 -18.86 -17.59
N ASP A 718 21.17 -20.07 -17.99
CA ASP A 718 20.00 -20.82 -17.45
C ASP A 718 20.40 -21.78 -16.32
N MET A 719 20.73 -21.22 -15.16
CA MET A 719 21.10 -22.00 -13.98
C MET A 719 19.94 -22.84 -13.43
N GLY A 720 18.69 -22.41 -13.65
CA GLY A 720 17.51 -23.09 -13.17
C GLY A 720 17.33 -24.44 -13.86
N ALA A 721 17.35 -24.45 -15.19
CA ALA A 721 17.24 -25.68 -15.97
C ALA A 721 18.39 -26.65 -15.67
N PHE A 722 19.60 -26.15 -15.47
CA PHE A 722 20.75 -26.98 -15.09
C PHE A 722 20.51 -27.72 -13.77
N MET A 723 20.05 -27.03 -12.72
CA MET A 723 19.77 -27.67 -11.42
C MET A 723 18.71 -28.77 -11.54
N VAL A 724 17.65 -28.52 -12.32
CA VAL A 724 16.59 -29.52 -12.56
C VAL A 724 17.13 -30.72 -13.35
N ILE A 725 17.88 -30.50 -14.43
CA ILE A 725 18.50 -31.57 -15.23
C ILE A 725 19.47 -32.41 -14.40
N ALA A 726 20.31 -31.77 -13.58
CA ALA A 726 21.21 -32.46 -12.68
C ALA A 726 20.45 -33.31 -11.65
N ALA A 727 19.37 -32.77 -11.06
CA ALA A 727 18.50 -33.51 -10.14
C ALA A 727 17.83 -34.72 -10.81
N ILE A 728 17.34 -34.58 -12.04
CA ILE A 728 16.77 -35.68 -12.83
C ILE A 728 17.82 -36.75 -13.09
N ALA A 729 18.97 -36.39 -13.65
CA ALA A 729 20.02 -37.35 -14.02
C ALA A 729 20.54 -38.09 -12.80
N MET A 730 20.85 -37.36 -11.72
CA MET A 730 21.35 -37.93 -10.47
C MET A 730 20.30 -38.81 -9.79
N GLY A 731 19.05 -38.36 -9.75
CA GLY A 731 17.94 -39.11 -9.15
C GLY A 731 17.61 -40.40 -9.92
N VAL A 732 17.60 -40.37 -11.26
CA VAL A 732 17.36 -41.56 -12.09
C VAL A 732 18.51 -42.56 -11.99
N LEU A 733 19.76 -42.09 -11.95
CA LEU A 733 20.93 -42.96 -11.71
C LEU A 733 20.90 -43.61 -10.33
N PHE A 734 20.53 -42.86 -9.30
CA PHE A 734 20.38 -43.37 -7.94
C PHE A 734 19.29 -44.45 -7.86
N LEU A 735 18.11 -44.17 -8.42
CA LEU A 735 17.03 -45.16 -8.56
C LEU A 735 17.42 -46.36 -9.42
N GLY A 736 18.43 -46.19 -10.26
CA GLY A 736 19.06 -47.20 -11.11
C GLY A 736 20.09 -48.09 -10.44
N GLY A 737 20.42 -47.86 -9.16
CA GLY A 737 21.33 -48.71 -8.39
C GLY A 737 22.76 -48.19 -8.24
N VAL A 738 23.04 -46.91 -8.51
CA VAL A 738 24.35 -46.31 -8.17
C VAL A 738 24.59 -46.40 -6.65
N SER A 739 25.81 -46.71 -6.24
CA SER A 739 26.13 -46.89 -4.82
C SER A 739 25.97 -45.58 -4.04
N THR A 740 25.42 -45.68 -2.82
CA THR A 740 25.19 -44.54 -1.92
C THR A 740 26.45 -43.74 -1.62
N ARG A 741 27.62 -44.40 -1.59
CA ARG A 741 28.94 -43.76 -1.41
C ARG A 741 29.31 -42.86 -2.59
N LEU A 742 29.16 -43.36 -3.82
CA LEU A 742 29.41 -42.56 -5.02
C LEU A 742 28.42 -41.40 -5.09
N PHE A 743 27.13 -41.66 -4.86
CA PHE A 743 26.08 -40.64 -4.84
C PHE A 743 26.35 -39.53 -3.80
N GLY A 744 26.72 -39.89 -2.58
CA GLY A 744 27.06 -38.95 -1.51
C GLY A 744 28.28 -38.09 -1.87
N GLY A 745 29.37 -38.72 -2.33
CA GLY A 745 30.58 -38.00 -2.75
C GLY A 745 30.34 -37.03 -3.91
N LEU A 746 29.49 -37.40 -4.86
CA LEU A 746 29.13 -36.56 -6.01
C LEU A 746 28.22 -35.40 -5.64
N THR A 747 27.26 -35.63 -4.76
CA THR A 747 26.41 -34.56 -4.23
C THR A 747 27.26 -33.53 -3.49
N LEU A 748 28.21 -33.99 -2.68
CA LEU A 748 29.16 -33.11 -1.98
C LEU A 748 30.05 -32.34 -2.98
N THR A 749 30.54 -33.02 -4.03
CA THR A 749 31.36 -32.40 -5.09
C THR A 749 30.56 -31.35 -5.87
N ALA A 750 29.28 -31.63 -6.19
CA ALA A 750 28.40 -30.70 -6.88
C ALA A 750 28.10 -29.46 -6.02
N ILE A 751 27.80 -29.64 -4.73
CA ILE A 751 27.63 -28.55 -3.76
C ILE A 751 28.92 -27.73 -3.63
N GLY A 752 30.07 -28.39 -3.49
CA GLY A 752 31.37 -27.74 -3.40
C GLY A 752 31.72 -26.94 -4.65
N THR A 753 31.52 -27.51 -5.84
CA THR A 753 31.72 -26.83 -7.13
C THR A 753 30.79 -25.62 -7.28
N PHE A 754 29.52 -25.76 -6.88
CA PHE A 754 28.56 -24.66 -6.90
C PHE A 754 28.96 -23.55 -5.90
N GLY A 755 29.36 -23.91 -4.68
CA GLY A 755 29.87 -22.98 -3.67
C GLY A 755 31.10 -22.22 -4.16
N MET A 756 32.05 -22.91 -4.81
CA MET A 756 33.23 -22.30 -5.42
C MET A 756 32.86 -21.36 -6.56
N LEU A 757 31.92 -21.75 -7.45
CA LEU A 757 31.43 -20.90 -8.53
C LEU A 757 30.71 -19.64 -8.01
N VAL A 758 29.97 -19.77 -6.91
CA VAL A 758 29.40 -18.61 -6.22
C VAL A 758 30.53 -17.74 -5.70
N TRP A 759 31.50 -18.29 -4.94
CA TRP A 759 32.62 -17.53 -4.38
C TRP A 759 33.44 -16.78 -5.45
N ALA A 760 33.75 -17.43 -6.56
CA ALA A 760 34.58 -16.89 -7.63
C ALA A 760 33.88 -15.78 -8.44
N SER A 761 32.54 -15.71 -8.43
CA SER A 761 31.78 -14.74 -9.24
C SER A 761 31.16 -13.65 -8.35
N PRO A 762 31.67 -12.41 -8.37
CA PRO A 762 31.10 -11.29 -7.61
C PRO A 762 29.58 -11.14 -7.83
N TRP A 763 29.14 -11.25 -9.09
CA TRP A 763 27.73 -11.17 -9.45
C TRP A 763 26.85 -12.27 -8.83
N ARG A 764 27.37 -13.52 -8.73
CA ARG A 764 26.63 -14.63 -8.10
C ARG A 764 26.60 -14.47 -6.58
N ARG A 765 27.69 -14.01 -5.95
CA ARG A 765 27.73 -13.71 -4.51
C ARG A 765 26.71 -12.65 -4.12
N GLU A 766 26.65 -11.55 -4.87
CA GLU A 766 25.71 -10.46 -4.60
C GLU A 766 24.25 -10.92 -4.68
N ARG A 767 23.92 -11.86 -5.58
CA ARG A 767 22.57 -12.47 -5.62
C ARG A 767 22.27 -13.33 -4.38
N ILE A 768 23.26 -14.01 -3.81
CA ILE A 768 23.09 -14.77 -2.57
C ILE A 768 22.92 -13.82 -1.37
N PHE A 769 23.71 -12.74 -1.29
CA PHE A 769 23.56 -11.75 -0.21
C PHE A 769 22.24 -10.99 -0.29
N ALA A 770 21.80 -10.60 -1.50
CA ALA A 770 20.48 -10.02 -1.73
C ALA A 770 19.34 -10.97 -1.32
N TYR A 771 19.55 -12.28 -1.43
CA TYR A 771 18.60 -13.29 -0.95
C TYR A 771 18.63 -13.46 0.57
N LEU A 772 19.81 -13.46 1.21
CA LEU A 772 19.95 -13.65 2.66
C LEU A 772 19.43 -12.44 3.46
N ASN A 773 19.50 -11.24 2.89
CA ASN A 773 18.94 -10.03 3.49
C ASN A 773 18.16 -9.21 2.45
N PRO A 774 16.96 -9.66 2.05
CA PRO A 774 16.19 -9.04 0.97
C PRO A 774 15.57 -7.70 1.35
N TRP A 775 15.54 -7.39 2.66
CA TRP A 775 15.01 -6.15 3.22
C TRP A 775 16.06 -5.04 3.38
N ASP A 776 17.34 -5.35 3.17
CA ASP A 776 18.41 -4.33 3.15
C ASP A 776 18.13 -3.34 2.00
N GLU A 777 18.18 -2.05 2.32
CA GLU A 777 17.92 -0.95 1.37
C GLU A 777 18.77 -1.06 0.10
N ARG A 778 19.99 -1.63 0.19
CA ARG A 778 20.90 -1.84 -0.95
C ARG A 778 20.36 -2.85 -1.97
N TYR A 779 19.50 -3.77 -1.55
CA TYR A 779 19.00 -4.87 -2.39
C TYR A 779 17.50 -4.79 -2.65
N ALA A 780 16.72 -4.24 -1.71
CA ALA A 780 15.25 -4.19 -1.74
C ALA A 780 14.70 -3.46 -2.98
N GLN A 781 15.35 -2.39 -3.43
CA GLN A 781 14.96 -1.64 -4.64
C GLN A 781 15.62 -2.16 -5.93
N GLY A 782 16.43 -3.22 -5.84
CA GLY A 782 17.22 -3.76 -6.94
C GLY A 782 17.12 -5.27 -7.06
N LYS A 783 18.19 -5.97 -6.68
CA LYS A 783 18.32 -7.43 -6.93
C LYS A 783 17.37 -8.30 -6.11
N ALA A 784 16.88 -7.81 -4.96
CA ALA A 784 15.92 -8.52 -4.12
C ALA A 784 14.47 -8.10 -4.37
N TYR A 785 14.22 -7.09 -5.21
CA TYR A 785 12.89 -6.48 -5.42
C TYR A 785 11.78 -7.52 -5.67
N GLN A 786 12.00 -8.47 -6.59
CA GLN A 786 11.02 -9.52 -6.87
C GLN A 786 10.75 -10.43 -5.68
N LEU A 787 11.77 -10.74 -4.88
CA LEU A 787 11.63 -11.58 -3.70
C LEU A 787 10.89 -10.84 -2.58
N THR A 788 11.25 -9.58 -2.34
CA THR A 788 10.61 -8.74 -1.32
C THR A 788 9.12 -8.57 -1.60
N HIS A 789 8.74 -8.26 -2.83
CA HIS A 789 7.34 -8.16 -3.24
C HIS A 789 6.60 -9.51 -3.21
N SER A 790 7.28 -10.62 -3.51
CA SER A 790 6.72 -11.96 -3.32
C SER A 790 6.37 -12.24 -1.85
N LEU A 791 7.27 -11.91 -0.93
CA LEU A 791 7.04 -12.09 0.52
C LEU A 791 5.92 -11.17 1.04
N ILE A 792 5.81 -9.94 0.53
CA ILE A 792 4.70 -9.03 0.84
C ILE A 792 3.38 -9.61 0.35
N ALA A 793 3.33 -10.20 -0.85
CA ALA A 793 2.15 -10.86 -1.40
C ALA A 793 1.65 -11.97 -0.45
N PHE A 794 2.55 -12.84 0.01
CA PHE A 794 2.21 -13.88 0.98
C PHE A 794 1.74 -13.31 2.32
N GLY A 795 2.38 -12.24 2.81
CA GLY A 795 1.98 -11.57 4.04
C GLY A 795 0.57 -10.97 3.97
N ARG A 796 0.18 -10.41 2.82
CA ARG A 796 -1.14 -9.84 2.57
C ARG A 796 -2.24 -10.89 2.38
N GLY A 797 -1.88 -12.08 1.92
CA GLY A 797 -2.83 -13.16 1.65
C GLY A 797 -3.48 -13.77 2.88
N GLU A 798 -2.88 -13.64 4.07
CA GLU A 798 -3.36 -14.26 5.32
C GLU A 798 -3.80 -15.73 5.11
N TRP A 799 -4.91 -16.17 5.72
CA TRP A 799 -5.41 -17.54 5.60
C TRP A 799 -6.20 -17.81 4.31
N LEU A 800 -7.09 -16.88 3.92
CA LEU A 800 -8.09 -17.07 2.85
C LEU A 800 -7.83 -16.26 1.58
N GLY A 801 -6.87 -15.33 1.62
CA GLY A 801 -6.56 -14.44 0.52
C GLY A 801 -7.42 -13.18 0.54
N VAL A 802 -7.03 -12.22 -0.29
CA VAL A 802 -7.79 -10.97 -0.53
C VAL A 802 -8.93 -11.16 -1.54
N GLY A 803 -9.09 -12.37 -2.09
CA GLY A 803 -10.05 -12.71 -3.12
C GLY A 803 -9.44 -12.73 -4.53
N LEU A 804 -9.99 -13.57 -5.40
CA LEU A 804 -9.62 -13.64 -6.81
C LEU A 804 -9.77 -12.28 -7.48
N GLY A 805 -8.74 -11.83 -8.18
CA GLY A 805 -8.74 -10.51 -8.78
C GLY A 805 -8.27 -9.38 -7.85
N GLY A 806 -8.13 -9.61 -6.54
CA GLY A 806 -7.81 -8.60 -5.54
C GLY A 806 -6.33 -8.37 -5.25
N SER A 807 -5.42 -9.10 -5.91
CA SER A 807 -3.96 -8.90 -5.71
C SER A 807 -3.56 -7.47 -6.05
N VAL A 808 -2.77 -6.85 -5.18
CA VAL A 808 -2.15 -5.55 -5.45
C VAL A 808 -0.79 -5.75 -6.13
N GLU A 809 -0.09 -6.85 -5.82
CA GLU A 809 1.25 -7.10 -6.35
C GLU A 809 1.27 -7.32 -7.87
N LYS A 810 0.14 -7.74 -8.46
CA LYS A 810 -0.03 -7.79 -9.93
C LYS A 810 -0.14 -6.43 -10.62
N LEU A 811 -0.35 -5.33 -9.89
CA LEU A 811 -0.43 -3.96 -10.44
C LEU A 811 0.96 -3.37 -10.72
N ASN A 812 1.83 -4.16 -11.38
CA ASN A 812 3.21 -3.82 -11.75
C ASN A 812 4.24 -3.73 -10.61
N TYR A 813 3.87 -4.06 -9.38
CA TYR A 813 4.83 -4.20 -8.27
C TYR A 813 5.66 -5.49 -8.39
N LEU A 814 5.12 -6.53 -9.04
CA LEU A 814 5.82 -7.78 -9.31
C LEU A 814 6.00 -7.97 -10.84
N PRO A 815 7.17 -7.62 -11.42
CA PRO A 815 7.36 -7.53 -12.87
C PRO A 815 7.12 -8.83 -13.65
N GLU A 816 7.35 -9.98 -13.02
CA GLU A 816 7.29 -11.33 -13.61
C GLU A 816 6.25 -12.21 -12.88
N ALA A 817 5.14 -11.60 -12.44
CA ALA A 817 4.08 -12.25 -11.68
C ALA A 817 3.38 -13.41 -12.41
N HIS A 818 3.24 -13.32 -13.73
CA HIS A 818 2.54 -14.33 -14.54
C HIS A 818 3.42 -15.52 -14.94
N THR A 819 4.74 -15.43 -14.70
CA THR A 819 5.74 -16.45 -15.02
C THR A 819 6.30 -17.06 -13.73
N ASP A 820 7.43 -16.59 -13.24
CA ASP A 820 8.25 -17.24 -12.22
C ASP A 820 7.70 -17.04 -10.81
N PHE A 821 6.90 -15.97 -10.61
CA PHE A 821 6.33 -15.59 -9.32
C PHE A 821 4.81 -15.73 -9.22
N ILE A 822 4.21 -16.61 -10.04
CA ILE A 822 2.75 -16.83 -10.01
C ILE A 822 2.23 -17.35 -8.68
N LEU A 823 3.08 -18.06 -7.92
CA LEU A 823 2.73 -18.56 -6.60
C LEU A 823 2.51 -17.43 -5.59
N ALA A 824 3.24 -16.31 -5.72
CA ALA A 824 3.04 -15.13 -4.88
C ALA A 824 1.64 -14.53 -5.08
N VAL A 825 1.18 -14.44 -6.33
CA VAL A 825 -0.19 -13.99 -6.65
C VAL A 825 -1.24 -14.98 -6.13
N ILE A 826 -0.99 -16.29 -6.27
CA ILE A 826 -1.84 -17.32 -5.66
C ILE A 826 -1.91 -17.13 -4.14
N GLY A 827 -0.77 -16.87 -3.49
CA GLY A 827 -0.68 -16.61 -2.06
C GLY A 827 -1.47 -15.38 -1.64
N GLU A 828 -1.41 -14.28 -2.39
CA GLU A 828 -2.17 -13.07 -2.08
C GLU A 828 -3.68 -13.27 -2.33
N GLU A 829 -4.09 -13.82 -3.48
CA GLU A 829 -5.51 -13.90 -3.87
C GLU A 829 -6.28 -15.05 -3.19
N LEU A 830 -5.64 -16.20 -2.96
CA LEU A 830 -6.26 -17.41 -2.40
C LEU A 830 -5.76 -17.76 -0.98
N GLY A 831 -4.81 -16.99 -0.45
CA GLY A 831 -4.27 -17.14 0.88
C GLY A 831 -3.45 -18.42 1.08
N PHE A 832 -3.13 -18.68 2.35
CA PHE A 832 -2.44 -19.90 2.76
C PHE A 832 -3.14 -21.18 2.27
N ILE A 833 -4.48 -21.24 2.32
CA ILE A 833 -5.23 -22.42 1.85
C ILE A 833 -4.99 -22.69 0.37
N GLY A 834 -5.04 -21.66 -0.48
CA GLY A 834 -4.76 -21.79 -1.90
C GLY A 834 -3.38 -22.37 -2.19
N VAL A 835 -2.35 -21.88 -1.49
CA VAL A 835 -0.97 -22.37 -1.60
C VAL A 835 -0.86 -23.83 -1.18
N VAL A 836 -1.48 -24.22 -0.07
CA VAL A 836 -1.50 -25.61 0.40
C VAL A 836 -2.18 -26.53 -0.61
N VAL A 837 -3.30 -26.13 -1.21
CA VAL A 837 -3.98 -26.91 -2.26
C VAL A 837 -3.04 -27.16 -3.45
N VAL A 838 -2.31 -26.14 -3.91
CA VAL A 838 -1.33 -26.28 -4.99
C VAL A 838 -0.23 -27.27 -4.62
N ILE A 839 0.33 -27.16 -3.41
CA ILE A 839 1.37 -28.08 -2.91
C ILE A 839 0.84 -29.53 -2.86
N LEU A 840 -0.37 -29.74 -2.36
CA LEU A 840 -0.99 -31.06 -2.27
C LEU A 840 -1.25 -31.68 -3.65
N LEU A 841 -1.65 -30.89 -4.65
CA LEU A 841 -1.83 -31.36 -6.02
C LEU A 841 -0.50 -31.82 -6.65
N PHE A 842 0.59 -31.06 -6.47
CA PHE A 842 1.91 -31.48 -6.95
C PHE A 842 2.44 -32.71 -6.20
N TYR A 843 2.25 -32.75 -4.88
CA TYR A 843 2.59 -33.93 -4.08
C TYR A 843 1.84 -35.17 -4.60
N TRP A 844 0.56 -35.03 -4.93
CA TRP A 844 -0.24 -36.13 -5.48
C TRP A 844 0.30 -36.62 -6.83
N ILE A 845 0.62 -35.71 -7.77
CA ILE A 845 1.22 -36.07 -9.06
C ILE A 845 2.55 -36.81 -8.86
N MET A 846 3.42 -36.29 -8.00
CA MET A 846 4.71 -36.91 -7.69
C MET A 846 4.53 -38.31 -7.09
N ARG A 847 3.64 -38.46 -6.11
CA ARG A 847 3.33 -39.75 -5.50
C ARG A 847 2.85 -40.76 -6.54
N ARG A 848 1.91 -40.38 -7.41
CA ARG A 848 1.39 -41.24 -8.47
C ARG A 848 2.47 -41.62 -9.48
N ALA A 849 3.34 -40.69 -9.86
CA ALA A 849 4.47 -40.96 -10.75
C ALA A 849 5.41 -42.05 -10.19
N PHE A 850 5.74 -41.98 -8.90
CA PHE A 850 6.55 -42.99 -8.23
C PHE A 850 5.83 -44.33 -8.07
N GLU A 851 4.53 -44.33 -7.79
CA GLU A 851 3.72 -45.54 -7.70
C GLU A 851 3.61 -46.25 -9.06
N ILE A 852 3.34 -45.52 -10.15
CA ILE A 852 3.34 -46.04 -11.53
C ILE A 852 4.71 -46.60 -11.89
N GLY A 853 5.78 -45.89 -11.54
CA GLY A 853 7.14 -46.34 -11.81
C GLY A 853 7.52 -47.60 -11.02
N ARG A 854 7.08 -47.71 -9.77
CA ARG A 854 7.23 -48.92 -8.95
C ARG A 854 6.48 -50.11 -9.54
N GLN A 855 5.27 -49.88 -10.06
CA GLN A 855 4.47 -50.91 -10.74
C GLN A 855 5.15 -51.39 -12.04
N ALA A 856 5.70 -50.48 -12.84
CA ALA A 856 6.45 -50.85 -14.04
C ALA A 856 7.69 -51.70 -13.70
N LEU A 857 8.42 -51.34 -12.64
CA LEU A 857 9.58 -52.14 -12.17
C LEU A 857 9.16 -53.54 -11.71
N ALA A 858 8.01 -53.67 -11.03
CA ALA A 858 7.46 -54.96 -10.61
C ALA A 858 6.98 -55.83 -11.79
N LEU A 859 6.83 -55.25 -12.99
CA LEU A 859 6.50 -55.94 -14.24
C LEU A 859 7.75 -56.16 -15.12
N ASP A 860 8.96 -56.03 -14.55
CA ASP A 860 10.25 -56.12 -15.26
C ASP A 860 10.45 -55.08 -16.38
N ARG A 861 9.73 -53.96 -16.31
CA ARG A 861 9.83 -52.85 -17.28
C ARG A 861 10.72 -51.75 -16.74
N THR A 862 12.00 -52.05 -16.57
CA THR A 862 12.97 -51.16 -15.90
C THR A 862 13.04 -49.78 -16.54
N PHE A 863 13.14 -49.69 -17.87
CA PHE A 863 13.15 -48.40 -18.58
C PHE A 863 11.89 -47.58 -18.29
N ALA A 864 10.70 -48.19 -18.45
CA ALA A 864 9.43 -47.51 -18.22
C ALA A 864 9.28 -47.03 -16.77
N GLY A 865 9.73 -47.84 -15.82
CA GLY A 865 9.72 -47.50 -14.40
C GLY A 865 10.65 -46.35 -14.03
N LEU A 866 11.85 -46.31 -14.62
CA LEU A 866 12.80 -45.22 -14.42
C LEU A 866 12.33 -43.93 -15.11
N VAL A 867 11.74 -44.01 -16.30
CA VAL A 867 11.11 -42.84 -16.96
C VAL A 867 9.99 -42.26 -16.11
N ALA A 868 9.08 -43.10 -15.60
CA ALA A 868 7.98 -42.65 -14.75
C ALA A 868 8.45 -41.94 -13.47
N LYS A 869 9.43 -42.52 -12.77
CA LYS A 869 10.04 -41.88 -11.59
C LYS A 869 10.84 -40.63 -11.96
N GLY A 870 11.51 -40.63 -13.13
CA GLY A 870 12.24 -39.48 -13.66
C GLY A 870 11.34 -38.28 -13.96
N VAL A 871 10.16 -38.50 -14.54
CA VAL A 871 9.13 -37.46 -14.72
C VAL A 871 8.65 -36.93 -13.36
N GLY A 872 8.43 -37.82 -12.39
CA GLY A 872 8.10 -37.42 -11.01
C GLY A 872 9.18 -36.56 -10.35
N LEU A 873 10.45 -36.94 -10.50
CA LEU A 873 11.61 -36.18 -10.02
C LEU A 873 11.72 -34.81 -10.70
N TRP A 874 11.50 -34.74 -12.02
CA TRP A 874 11.51 -33.49 -12.76
C TRP A 874 10.46 -32.51 -12.20
N ILE A 875 9.18 -32.92 -12.20
CA ILE A 875 8.08 -32.05 -11.74
C ILE A 875 8.31 -31.66 -10.28
N GLY A 876 8.67 -32.62 -9.42
CA GLY A 876 8.94 -32.37 -8.01
C GLY A 876 10.08 -31.38 -7.78
N ALA A 877 11.23 -31.57 -8.43
CA ALA A 877 12.39 -30.70 -8.27
C ALA A 877 12.11 -29.28 -8.79
N GLN A 878 11.47 -29.15 -9.96
CA GLN A 878 11.13 -27.84 -10.52
C GLN A 878 10.12 -27.09 -9.66
N THR A 879 9.07 -27.77 -9.19
CA THR A 879 8.08 -27.20 -8.26
C THR A 879 8.72 -26.77 -6.94
N PHE A 880 9.55 -27.63 -6.33
CA PHE A 880 10.24 -27.31 -5.08
C PHE A 880 11.14 -26.08 -5.22
N ILE A 881 11.92 -26.00 -6.30
CA ILE A 881 12.81 -24.85 -6.55
C ILE A 881 11.99 -23.57 -6.77
N ASN A 882 10.94 -23.61 -7.59
CA ASN A 882 10.10 -22.44 -7.85
C ASN A 882 9.41 -21.93 -6.56
N MET A 883 8.78 -22.83 -5.80
CA MET A 883 8.11 -22.48 -4.54
C MET A 883 9.11 -21.98 -3.50
N GLY A 884 10.28 -22.61 -3.39
CA GLY A 884 11.34 -22.18 -2.49
C GLY A 884 11.87 -20.79 -2.83
N VAL A 885 11.96 -20.43 -4.11
CA VAL A 885 12.30 -19.06 -4.54
C VAL A 885 11.24 -18.05 -4.14
N ASN A 886 9.96 -18.36 -4.35
CA ASN A 886 8.84 -17.46 -4.02
C ASN A 886 8.74 -17.20 -2.50
N LEU A 887 9.09 -18.20 -1.68
CA LEU A 887 9.06 -18.13 -0.21
C LEU A 887 10.37 -17.62 0.41
N GLY A 888 11.40 -17.31 -0.39
CA GLY A 888 12.70 -16.91 0.14
C GLY A 888 13.46 -18.02 0.88
N LEU A 889 13.20 -19.29 0.54
CA LEU A 889 13.97 -20.46 0.98
C LEU A 889 15.12 -20.82 0.04
N LEU A 890 15.08 -20.33 -1.21
CA LEU A 890 16.10 -20.55 -2.24
C LEU A 890 16.38 -19.24 -3.00
N PRO A 891 17.60 -19.04 -3.52
CA PRO A 891 17.97 -17.82 -4.23
C PRO A 891 17.23 -17.68 -5.56
N THR A 892 16.86 -16.46 -5.93
CA THR A 892 15.98 -16.18 -7.09
C THR A 892 16.54 -16.72 -8.40
N LYS A 893 15.71 -17.51 -9.10
CA LYS A 893 15.96 -18.08 -10.43
C LYS A 893 14.70 -17.99 -11.27
N GLY A 894 14.86 -17.74 -12.57
CA GLY A 894 13.74 -17.72 -13.51
C GLY A 894 13.35 -19.13 -13.94
N LEU A 895 12.62 -19.83 -13.07
CA LEU A 895 12.01 -21.12 -13.36
C LEU A 895 10.50 -20.99 -13.23
N THR A 896 9.77 -21.48 -14.23
CA THR A 896 8.32 -21.49 -14.22
C THR A 896 7.78 -22.61 -13.32
N LEU A 897 6.65 -22.37 -12.66
CA LEU A 897 5.91 -23.40 -11.94
C LEU A 897 5.25 -24.34 -12.97
N PRO A 898 5.54 -25.65 -12.97
CA PRO A 898 5.01 -26.58 -13.98
C PRO A 898 3.48 -26.54 -14.06
N LEU A 899 2.89 -26.59 -15.26
CA LEU A 899 1.43 -26.57 -15.51
C LEU A 899 0.68 -25.28 -15.12
N VAL A 900 1.22 -24.45 -14.24
CA VAL A 900 0.52 -23.28 -13.68
C VAL A 900 1.01 -21.97 -14.30
N SER A 901 2.34 -21.77 -14.38
CA SER A 901 2.93 -20.52 -14.88
C SER A 901 2.78 -20.36 -16.39
N TYR A 902 2.81 -19.10 -16.84
CA TYR A 902 2.94 -18.79 -18.25
C TYR A 902 4.31 -19.26 -18.80
N GLY A 903 4.29 -20.07 -19.87
CA GLY A 903 5.51 -20.53 -20.54
C GLY A 903 5.18 -21.52 -21.65
N GLY A 904 5.19 -21.08 -22.91
CA GLY A 904 4.66 -21.85 -24.04
C GLY A 904 5.29 -23.24 -24.21
N SER A 905 6.62 -23.32 -24.36
CA SER A 905 7.32 -24.61 -24.46
C SER A 905 7.27 -25.41 -23.17
N GLY A 906 7.30 -24.77 -22.00
CA GLY A 906 7.23 -25.45 -20.71
C GLY A 906 5.90 -26.19 -20.51
N ILE A 907 4.76 -25.55 -20.81
CA ILE A 907 3.44 -26.20 -20.77
C ILE A 907 3.39 -27.40 -21.71
N LEU A 908 3.82 -27.24 -22.96
CA LEU A 908 3.86 -28.33 -23.94
C LEU A 908 4.67 -29.53 -23.43
N LEU A 909 5.91 -29.30 -22.97
CA LEU A 909 6.80 -30.39 -22.57
C LEU A 909 6.35 -31.06 -21.26
N ASN A 910 5.75 -30.31 -20.33
CA ASN A 910 5.11 -30.89 -19.14
C ASN A 910 3.91 -31.78 -19.51
N CYS A 911 3.05 -31.33 -20.43
CA CYS A 911 1.93 -32.13 -20.93
C CYS A 911 2.42 -33.42 -21.62
N VAL A 912 3.48 -33.34 -22.44
CA VAL A 912 4.11 -34.51 -23.08
C VAL A 912 4.70 -35.47 -22.04
N ALA A 913 5.39 -34.96 -21.01
CA ALA A 913 5.95 -35.78 -19.94
C ALA A 913 4.87 -36.52 -19.13
N LEU A 914 3.76 -35.85 -18.81
CA LEU A 914 2.62 -36.46 -18.13
C LEU A 914 1.88 -37.46 -19.02
N ALA A 915 1.79 -37.21 -20.33
CA ALA A 915 1.25 -38.17 -21.28
C ALA A 915 2.12 -39.42 -21.40
N LEU A 916 3.45 -39.27 -21.38
CA LEU A 916 4.38 -40.39 -21.31
C LEU A 916 4.20 -41.19 -20.02
N LEU A 917 4.04 -40.50 -18.88
CA LEU A 917 3.74 -41.15 -17.60
C LEU A 917 2.40 -41.92 -17.63
N MET A 918 1.35 -41.33 -18.17
CA MET A 918 0.06 -42.01 -18.37
C MET A 918 0.18 -43.18 -19.35
N ARG A 919 1.03 -43.06 -20.37
CA ARG A 919 1.29 -44.15 -21.31
C ARG A 919 1.98 -45.33 -20.63
N VAL A 920 2.93 -45.07 -19.73
CA VAL A 920 3.53 -46.12 -18.88
C VAL A 920 2.46 -46.82 -18.04
N ASP A 921 1.57 -46.07 -17.37
CA ASP A 921 0.48 -46.63 -16.56
C ASP A 921 -0.52 -47.45 -17.38
N TYR A 922 -0.94 -46.94 -18.55
CA TYR A 922 -1.81 -47.67 -19.47
C TYR A 922 -1.20 -49.02 -19.86
N GLU A 923 0.06 -49.02 -20.30
CA GLU A 923 0.78 -50.23 -20.71
C GLU A 923 0.98 -51.20 -19.53
N ASN A 924 1.25 -50.70 -18.31
CA ASN A 924 1.32 -51.53 -17.11
C ASN A 924 -0.01 -52.23 -16.83
N ARG A 925 -1.14 -51.51 -16.93
CA ARG A 925 -2.48 -52.06 -16.71
C ARG A 925 -2.89 -53.05 -17.79
N VAL A 926 -2.43 -52.88 -19.02
CA VAL A 926 -2.63 -53.89 -20.08
C VAL A 926 -1.93 -55.20 -19.71
N LEU A 927 -0.69 -55.14 -19.22
CA LEU A 927 0.06 -56.32 -18.77
C LEU A 927 -0.56 -56.97 -17.54
N MET A 928 -0.98 -56.19 -16.55
CA MET A 928 -1.69 -56.70 -15.37
C MET A 928 -2.99 -57.42 -15.73
N ARG A 929 -3.59 -57.11 -16.88
CA ARG A 929 -4.78 -57.79 -17.44
C ARG A 929 -4.45 -58.99 -18.33
N GLY A 930 -3.17 -59.35 -18.48
CA GLY A 930 -2.72 -60.45 -19.34
C GLY A 930 -2.62 -60.09 -20.83
N GLY A 931 -2.69 -58.81 -21.18
CA GLY A 931 -2.46 -58.33 -22.55
C GLY A 931 -0.98 -58.30 -22.95
N LYS A 932 -0.71 -57.97 -24.21
CA LYS A 932 0.65 -57.76 -24.75
C LYS A 932 0.82 -56.29 -25.15
N VAL A 933 2.04 -55.77 -25.05
CA VAL A 933 2.37 -54.34 -25.29
C VAL A 933 3.59 -54.17 -26.17
#